data_AF-A0A7X6UV45-F1
#
_entry.id   AF-A0A7X6UV45-F1
#
_cell.length_a   1.000
_cell.length_b   1.000
_cell.length_c   1.000
_cell.angle_alpha   90.00
_cell.angle_beta   90.00
_cell.angle_gamma   90.00
#
_symmetry.space_group_name_H-M   'P 1'
#
loop_
_entity.id
_entity.type
_entity.pdbx_description
1 polymer ?
#
loop_
_entity_poly.entity_id
_entity_poly.type
_entity_poly.pdbx_seq_one_letter_code
_entity_poly.pdbx_strand_id
1 'polypeptide(L)'
;MKVKKYSSICVVWVILLFSVNLSAFSTKEASRWIDLDSLVAEFVEYADSVQPGARLGISIRSVQKDSLLISERGDEWFVPASTLKTLVTAASIDAFPLDFEPATIVALEGDKKGSAFYGNVRFYGRGDPNISGRYFSDALDIPRSIVDSIKALGIDTIYGDLLADTSYYQGPRRPKGWEKRFYNAWYGADIAALSFNDNCYRITIEPGEKNKDSVLYSISPDVGFVRVINNVKTVPGRRNRIKYHLEPHHTEITLSGTLGVNARKYSMVLPVRKPVLYFLAAMRTAAQERNLYIEKAHIASSSPVWSMEFPTAPVLSIIDEVNQRSQNMHAEMLLRNLGAFVLKDGTSDGGILAEKIFLKNQDLSEKDFYLVDGSGLSPHNRIKPDALSHLLAKMARHPQKDLYINSLAAPRVSGATGRRLENLEEPHKTKTKTGFINNVQGLVGYIITTRGDTLAVATHLNGYKKSDAAARDLMDTIWSRLMRHQNIESKSLLQAKKLHKSYEKVDDVNQRLKLFSQELEGVPYLLGPTGEGMNAKLESKPLMNMDYFDCVTYMEHVMALAYAPTRASIFDFLQNIRYANGQISFSYRKHYFVEDWIAKNPLVKLRSFPNDTVIYRIMDKKKFFAAKNLLWNKPNPKTKIPYLPRTEALKFAESVWQDNEEVLGVGIMSTAPNICVNHVGFLILEPGKVPHFRHASQAKGMVVTQTLSSYINKRFLKSPGLLLFEFANP
;
A
#
# COMPACT_ATOMS: atom_id res chain seq x y z
N MET A 1 -47.70 59.83 4.47
CA MET A 1 -47.25 60.37 5.76
C MET A 1 -45.74 60.60 5.67
N LYS A 2 -45.28 61.84 5.92
CA LYS A 2 -43.86 62.25 6.00
C LYS A 2 -43.12 61.39 7.05
N VAL A 3 -41.81 61.14 6.95
CA VAL A 3 -40.75 61.98 7.55
C VAL A 3 -39.41 61.82 6.81
N LYS A 4 -38.77 62.96 6.50
CA LYS A 4 -37.37 63.16 6.08
C LYS A 4 -36.42 63.06 7.29
N LYS A 5 -35.13 62.73 7.12
CA LYS A 5 -33.99 63.66 7.35
C LYS A 5 -32.56 63.04 7.27
N TYR A 6 -31.76 63.63 6.35
CA TYR A 6 -30.32 64.04 6.37
C TYR A 6 -29.12 63.05 6.35
N SER A 7 -28.49 63.00 5.16
CA SER A 7 -27.08 63.31 4.78
C SER A 7 -25.91 63.24 5.76
N SER A 8 -24.81 62.61 5.32
CA SER A 8 -23.39 63.02 5.45
C SER A 8 -22.55 62.25 4.41
N ILE A 9 -22.17 62.86 3.28
CA ILE A 9 -20.79 63.23 2.89
C ILE A 9 -19.75 62.10 3.03
N CYS A 10 -19.26 61.54 1.90
CA CYS A 10 -17.82 61.53 1.52
C CYS A 10 -17.52 60.59 0.34
N VAL A 11 -16.96 61.18 -0.71
CA VAL A 11 -15.89 60.69 -1.61
C VAL A 11 -16.05 59.31 -2.26
N VAL A 12 -16.42 59.34 -3.55
CA VAL A 12 -16.24 58.24 -4.50
C VAL A 12 -14.74 58.09 -4.81
N TRP A 13 -14.12 57.01 -4.34
CA TRP A 13 -12.87 56.49 -4.90
C TRP A 13 -13.20 55.40 -5.91
N VAL A 14 -12.94 55.68 -7.19
CA VAL A 14 -12.89 54.69 -8.25
C VAL A 14 -11.61 53.87 -8.06
N ILE A 15 -11.72 52.67 -7.50
CA ILE A 15 -10.65 51.67 -7.55
C ILE A 15 -10.91 50.79 -8.77
N LEU A 16 -10.17 51.07 -9.84
CA LEU A 16 -9.91 50.17 -10.95
C LEU A 16 -9.07 49.00 -10.42
N LEU A 17 -9.73 47.93 -9.96
CA LEU A 17 -9.07 46.64 -9.76
C LEU A 17 -8.95 45.96 -11.13
N PHE A 18 -7.73 46.00 -11.67
CA PHE A 18 -7.27 45.07 -12.70
C PHE A 18 -7.39 43.65 -12.14
N SER A 19 -8.50 42.98 -12.40
CA SER A 19 -8.62 41.53 -12.27
C SER A 19 -7.81 40.89 -13.39
N VAL A 20 -6.55 40.57 -13.11
CA VAL A 20 -5.78 39.65 -13.96
C VAL A 20 -6.45 38.29 -13.86
N ASN A 21 -7.08 37.88 -14.96
CA ASN A 21 -7.67 36.55 -15.12
C ASN A 21 -6.60 35.47 -14.90
N LEU A 22 -6.60 34.85 -13.72
CA LEU A 22 -5.84 33.64 -13.37
C LEU A 22 -6.49 32.35 -13.91
N SER A 23 -7.38 32.48 -14.89
CA SER A 23 -8.12 31.37 -15.52
C SER A 23 -7.51 31.02 -16.88
N ALA A 24 -6.31 30.46 -16.87
CA ALA A 24 -5.73 29.77 -18.03
C ALA A 24 -4.81 28.61 -17.61
N PHE A 25 -5.22 27.83 -16.61
CA PHE A 25 -4.69 26.49 -16.33
C PHE A 25 -5.81 25.45 -16.43
N SER A 26 -6.49 25.42 -17.57
CA SER A 26 -7.32 24.27 -17.97
C SER A 26 -6.47 23.37 -18.86
N THR A 27 -5.68 22.48 -18.24
CA THR A 27 -4.96 21.43 -18.94
C THR A 27 -5.94 20.35 -19.38
N LYS A 28 -6.20 20.24 -20.69
CA LYS A 28 -6.72 19.01 -21.28
C LYS A 28 -5.75 17.87 -20.94
N GLU A 29 -6.23 16.89 -20.19
CA GLU A 29 -5.49 15.71 -19.74
C GLU A 29 -5.09 14.80 -20.91
N ALA A 30 -3.94 15.07 -21.54
CA ALA A 30 -3.28 14.11 -22.41
C ALA A 30 -2.26 13.29 -21.60
N SER A 31 -2.61 12.03 -21.33
CA SER A 31 -1.82 10.88 -20.87
C SER A 31 -0.46 11.15 -20.19
N ARG A 32 -0.50 11.30 -18.86
CA ARG A 32 0.66 11.46 -17.95
C ARG A 32 1.30 10.15 -17.45
N TRP A 33 1.11 9.00 -18.12
CA TRP A 33 1.66 7.74 -17.61
C TRP A 33 2.54 7.00 -18.61
N ILE A 34 3.56 6.41 -17.99
CA ILE A 34 4.59 5.53 -18.48
C ILE A 34 3.95 4.25 -19.06
N ASP A 35 4.54 3.66 -20.09
CA ASP A 35 4.07 2.47 -20.83
C ASP A 35 3.97 1.23 -19.91
N LEU A 36 2.85 1.13 -19.17
CA LEU A 36 2.54 -0.02 -18.32
C LEU A 36 2.31 -1.28 -19.14
N ASP A 37 1.91 -1.15 -20.41
CA ASP A 37 1.67 -2.28 -21.31
C ASP A 37 2.96 -3.04 -21.57
N SER A 38 4.07 -2.32 -21.85
CA SER A 38 5.40 -2.94 -22.01
C SER A 38 5.85 -3.67 -20.73
N LEU A 39 5.62 -3.08 -19.54
CA LEU A 39 5.98 -3.71 -18.27
C LEU A 39 5.16 -4.98 -18.02
N VAL A 40 3.88 -4.97 -18.39
CA VAL A 40 2.99 -6.13 -18.24
C VAL A 40 3.38 -7.23 -19.21
N ALA A 41 3.78 -6.91 -20.44
CA ALA A 41 4.34 -7.88 -21.38
C ALA A 41 5.59 -8.57 -20.78
N GLU A 42 6.51 -7.82 -20.17
CA GLU A 42 7.66 -8.41 -19.45
C GLU A 42 7.23 -9.32 -18.29
N PHE A 43 6.15 -8.99 -17.58
CA PHE A 43 5.62 -9.83 -16.50
C PHE A 43 5.04 -11.14 -17.03
N VAL A 44 4.34 -11.10 -18.16
CA VAL A 44 3.80 -12.29 -18.84
C VAL A 44 4.95 -13.19 -19.31
N GLU A 45 5.94 -12.63 -20.02
CA GLU A 45 7.12 -13.39 -20.45
C GLU A 45 7.89 -14.02 -19.28
N TYR A 46 8.06 -13.26 -18.20
CA TYR A 46 8.71 -13.76 -16.99
C TYR A 46 7.91 -14.88 -16.33
N ALA A 47 6.58 -14.75 -16.26
CA ALA A 47 5.70 -15.78 -15.73
C ALA A 47 5.73 -17.06 -16.59
N ASP A 48 5.72 -16.93 -17.92
CA ASP A 48 5.82 -18.06 -18.83
C ASP A 48 7.17 -18.79 -18.70
N SER A 49 8.25 -18.06 -18.43
CA SER A 49 9.58 -18.64 -18.16
C SER A 49 9.63 -19.40 -16.83
N VAL A 50 9.16 -18.76 -15.75
CA VAL A 50 9.24 -19.32 -14.39
C VAL A 50 8.22 -20.45 -14.21
N GLN A 51 6.98 -20.25 -14.66
CA GLN A 51 5.83 -21.17 -14.53
C GLN A 51 5.13 -21.41 -15.88
N PRO A 52 5.75 -22.16 -16.81
CA PRO A 52 5.17 -22.46 -18.12
C PRO A 52 3.76 -23.06 -18.01
N GLY A 53 2.82 -22.50 -18.78
CA GLY A 53 1.42 -22.95 -18.83
C GLY A 53 0.55 -22.49 -17.66
N ALA A 54 1.08 -21.67 -16.75
CA ALA A 54 0.26 -20.96 -15.78
C ALA A 54 -0.52 -19.84 -16.46
N ARG A 55 -1.69 -19.49 -15.91
CA ARG A 55 -2.45 -18.31 -16.32
C ARG A 55 -2.17 -17.18 -15.34
N LEU A 56 -1.69 -16.05 -15.84
CA LEU A 56 -1.44 -14.84 -15.07
C LEU A 56 -2.50 -13.79 -15.43
N GLY A 57 -3.28 -13.35 -14.45
CA GLY A 57 -4.21 -12.23 -14.58
C GLY A 57 -3.69 -11.02 -13.81
N ILE A 58 -3.72 -9.84 -14.42
CA ILE A 58 -3.29 -8.56 -13.83
C ILE A 58 -4.33 -7.50 -14.15
N SER A 59 -4.81 -6.82 -13.12
CA SER A 59 -5.61 -5.61 -13.26
C SER A 59 -5.04 -4.49 -12.40
N ILE A 60 -4.88 -3.30 -12.98
CA ILE A 60 -4.35 -2.11 -12.30
C ILE A 60 -5.29 -0.94 -12.58
N ARG A 61 -5.79 -0.29 -11.53
CA ARG A 61 -6.65 0.90 -11.61
C ARG A 61 -6.03 2.08 -10.90
N SER A 62 -6.15 3.26 -11.49
CA SER A 62 -5.88 4.54 -10.82
C SER A 62 -7.07 4.90 -9.94
N VAL A 63 -6.85 5.09 -8.65
CA VAL A 63 -7.90 5.55 -7.73
C VAL A 63 -8.22 7.01 -7.99
N GLN A 64 -7.21 7.85 -8.20
CA GLN A 64 -7.37 9.28 -8.42
C GLN A 64 -8.13 9.59 -9.72
N LYS A 65 -7.85 8.86 -10.81
CA LYS A 65 -8.48 9.08 -12.12
C LYS A 65 -9.77 8.28 -12.33
N ASP A 66 -10.04 7.35 -11.43
CA ASP A 66 -11.11 6.38 -11.57
C ASP A 66 -11.10 5.63 -12.91
N SER A 67 -9.90 5.20 -13.35
CA SER A 67 -9.69 4.60 -14.66
C SER A 67 -8.93 3.28 -14.57
N LEU A 68 -9.34 2.30 -15.38
CA LEU A 68 -8.58 1.08 -15.64
C LEU A 68 -7.33 1.43 -16.45
N LEU A 69 -6.16 1.08 -15.92
CA LEU A 69 -4.86 1.30 -16.56
C LEU A 69 -4.37 0.06 -17.29
N ILE A 70 -4.52 -1.11 -16.67
CA ILE A 70 -4.11 -2.41 -17.21
C ILE A 70 -5.20 -3.44 -16.97
N SER A 71 -5.47 -4.24 -17.99
CA SER A 71 -6.26 -5.46 -17.93
C SER A 71 -5.59 -6.54 -18.80
N GLU A 72 -4.71 -7.32 -18.18
CA GLU A 72 -4.16 -8.55 -18.75
C GLU A 72 -4.96 -9.72 -18.21
N ARG A 73 -5.74 -10.38 -19.07
CA ARG A 73 -6.75 -11.38 -18.67
C ARG A 73 -7.67 -10.89 -17.55
N GLY A 74 -7.91 -9.58 -17.50
CA GLY A 74 -8.64 -8.90 -16.42
C GLY A 74 -10.11 -9.29 -16.37
N ASP A 75 -10.68 -9.69 -17.51
CA ASP A 75 -12.06 -10.13 -17.68
C ASP A 75 -12.25 -11.66 -17.62
N GLU A 76 -11.17 -12.43 -17.44
CA GLU A 76 -11.20 -13.88 -17.35
C GLU A 76 -11.45 -14.39 -15.91
N TRP A 77 -11.94 -15.62 -15.80
CA TRP A 77 -12.19 -16.25 -14.51
C TRP A 77 -10.92 -16.81 -13.85
N PHE A 78 -10.65 -16.34 -12.63
CA PHE A 78 -9.60 -16.85 -11.74
C PHE A 78 -10.17 -17.39 -10.43
N VAL A 79 -9.53 -18.43 -9.87
CA VAL A 79 -9.77 -18.86 -8.50
C VAL A 79 -9.02 -17.89 -7.57
N PRO A 80 -9.70 -17.17 -6.66
CA PRO A 80 -9.06 -16.11 -5.89
C PRO A 80 -8.21 -16.59 -4.71
N ALA A 81 -8.46 -17.81 -4.22
CA ALA A 81 -8.01 -18.23 -2.89
C ALA A 81 -8.37 -17.16 -1.83
N SER A 82 -7.54 -16.97 -0.80
CA SER A 82 -7.77 -15.98 0.26
C SER A 82 -7.75 -14.50 -0.17
N THR A 83 -7.50 -14.17 -1.44
CA THR A 83 -7.76 -12.79 -1.92
C THR A 83 -9.26 -12.46 -1.89
N LEU A 84 -10.13 -13.48 -1.90
CA LEU A 84 -11.58 -13.32 -1.78
C LEU A 84 -12.00 -12.60 -0.50
N LYS A 85 -11.23 -12.75 0.58
CA LYS A 85 -11.51 -12.10 1.88
C LYS A 85 -11.60 -10.58 1.81
N THR A 86 -11.02 -9.96 0.77
CA THR A 86 -11.16 -8.51 0.57
C THR A 86 -12.60 -8.12 0.24
N LEU A 87 -13.42 -9.02 -0.31
CA LEU A 87 -14.86 -8.81 -0.55
C LEU A 87 -15.62 -8.77 0.79
N VAL A 88 -15.53 -9.84 1.59
CA VAL A 88 -16.33 -9.97 2.82
C VAL A 88 -15.93 -8.91 3.84
N THR A 89 -14.64 -8.55 3.90
CA THR A 89 -14.18 -7.47 4.76
C THR A 89 -14.62 -6.10 4.26
N ALA A 90 -14.70 -5.87 2.95
CA ALA A 90 -15.26 -4.63 2.39
C ALA A 90 -16.75 -4.51 2.72
N ALA A 91 -17.53 -5.57 2.47
CA ALA A 91 -18.95 -5.62 2.77
C ALA A 91 -19.23 -5.43 4.28
N SER A 92 -18.37 -5.98 5.14
CA SER A 92 -18.49 -5.84 6.59
C SER A 92 -18.18 -4.41 7.07
N ILE A 93 -17.18 -3.74 6.49
CA ILE A 93 -16.87 -2.33 6.82
C ILE A 93 -17.98 -1.38 6.37
N ASP A 94 -18.64 -1.69 5.25
CA ASP A 94 -19.78 -0.90 4.76
C ASP A 94 -21.03 -1.10 5.62
N ALA A 95 -21.32 -2.35 6.01
CA ALA A 95 -22.57 -2.69 6.68
C ALA A 95 -22.57 -2.47 8.20
N PHE A 96 -21.47 -2.78 8.90
CA PHE A 96 -21.45 -2.74 10.36
C PHE A 96 -21.11 -1.35 10.90
N PRO A 97 -21.75 -0.91 12.01
CA PRO A 97 -21.23 0.20 12.77
C PRO A 97 -19.86 -0.17 13.36
N LEU A 98 -19.00 0.82 13.59
CA LEU A 98 -17.59 0.60 13.97
C LEU A 98 -17.43 -0.10 15.34
N ASP A 99 -18.45 0.03 16.19
CA ASP A 99 -18.58 -0.58 17.53
C ASP A 99 -19.39 -1.89 17.50
N PHE A 100 -19.65 -2.46 16.32
CA PHE A 100 -20.30 -3.77 16.26
C PHE A 100 -19.42 -4.84 16.91
N GLU A 101 -19.96 -5.46 17.96
CA GLU A 101 -19.31 -6.49 18.75
C GLU A 101 -20.19 -7.74 18.79
N PRO A 102 -19.84 -8.81 18.05
CA PRO A 102 -20.42 -10.12 18.28
C PRO A 102 -20.16 -10.54 19.74
N ALA A 103 -21.17 -11.04 20.43
CA ALA A 103 -21.09 -11.38 21.84
C ALA A 103 -21.65 -12.77 22.15
N THR A 104 -21.25 -13.32 23.28
CA THR A 104 -21.96 -14.44 23.91
C THR A 104 -22.90 -13.90 24.98
N ILE A 105 -24.20 -14.16 24.87
CA ILE A 105 -25.16 -13.81 25.92
C ILE A 105 -25.24 -14.99 26.89
N VAL A 106 -25.05 -14.72 28.18
CA VAL A 106 -25.13 -15.70 29.24
C VAL A 106 -26.37 -15.40 30.07
N ALA A 107 -27.24 -16.39 30.23
CA ALA A 107 -28.50 -16.25 30.96
C ALA A 107 -28.66 -17.36 32.01
N LEU A 108 -29.12 -16.98 33.20
CA LEU A 108 -29.44 -17.90 34.29
C LEU A 108 -30.96 -18.13 34.33
N GLU A 109 -31.39 -19.36 34.08
CA GLU A 109 -32.80 -19.76 33.97
C GLU A 109 -33.18 -20.66 35.15
N GLY A 110 -33.71 -20.07 36.22
CA GLY A 110 -34.08 -20.76 37.46
C GLY A 110 -34.01 -19.83 38.66
N ASP A 111 -33.85 -20.41 39.86
CA ASP A 111 -33.95 -19.67 41.12
C ASP A 111 -32.71 -19.83 42.00
N LYS A 112 -32.28 -18.72 42.63
CA LYS A 112 -31.20 -18.71 43.61
C LYS A 112 -31.75 -18.93 45.03
N LYS A 113 -31.17 -19.86 45.78
CA LYS A 113 -31.43 -20.10 47.21
C LYS A 113 -30.12 -20.11 47.98
N GLY A 114 -29.86 -19.02 48.73
CA GLY A 114 -28.55 -18.84 49.39
C GLY A 114 -27.44 -18.71 48.34
N SER A 115 -26.43 -19.58 48.41
CA SER A 115 -25.34 -19.66 47.44
C SER A 115 -25.56 -20.67 46.30
N ALA A 116 -26.62 -21.47 46.40
CA ALA A 116 -27.00 -22.45 45.38
C ALA A 116 -27.97 -21.84 44.36
N PHE A 117 -27.76 -22.14 43.08
CA PHE A 117 -28.67 -21.82 41.98
C PHE A 117 -29.29 -23.11 41.44
N TYR A 118 -30.61 -23.17 41.39
CA TYR A 118 -31.38 -24.30 40.87
C TYR A 118 -31.94 -23.91 39.50
N GLY A 119 -31.19 -24.22 38.46
CA GLY A 119 -31.52 -23.81 37.11
C GLY A 119 -30.38 -24.00 36.12
N ASN A 120 -30.65 -23.67 34.87
CA ASN A 120 -29.69 -23.85 33.78
C ASN A 120 -28.92 -22.56 33.49
N VAL A 121 -27.69 -22.70 32.97
CA VAL A 121 -26.94 -21.58 32.38
C VAL A 121 -27.00 -21.71 30.87
N ARG A 122 -27.68 -20.78 30.20
CA ARG A 122 -27.77 -20.73 28.74
C ARG A 122 -26.70 -19.81 28.18
N PHE A 123 -25.97 -20.30 27.18
CA PHE A 123 -25.03 -19.54 26.37
C PHE A 123 -25.62 -19.37 24.98
N TYR A 124 -26.04 -18.16 24.63
CA TYR A 124 -26.46 -17.81 23.28
C TYR A 124 -25.31 -17.15 22.53
N GLY A 125 -24.69 -17.89 21.61
CA GLY A 125 -23.55 -17.41 20.85
C GLY A 125 -23.99 -16.62 19.64
N ARG A 126 -23.50 -15.37 19.50
CA ARG A 126 -23.76 -14.53 18.32
C ARG A 126 -22.55 -14.45 17.39
N GLY A 127 -21.74 -15.51 17.34
CA GLY A 127 -20.69 -15.65 16.33
C GLY A 127 -19.42 -14.86 16.63
N ASP A 128 -19.02 -14.78 17.90
CA ASP A 128 -17.75 -14.17 18.31
C ASP A 128 -16.57 -15.15 18.13
N PRO A 129 -15.58 -14.85 17.26
CA PRO A 129 -14.43 -15.71 17.06
C PRO A 129 -13.28 -15.48 18.05
N ASN A 130 -13.29 -14.40 18.86
CA ASN A 130 -12.10 -13.99 19.63
C ASN A 130 -12.04 -14.51 21.07
N ILE A 131 -12.94 -15.42 21.47
CA ILE A 131 -12.77 -16.24 22.69
C ILE A 131 -11.62 -17.23 22.44
N SER A 132 -10.38 -16.73 22.46
CA SER A 132 -9.20 -17.43 21.94
C SER A 132 -7.91 -16.90 22.56
N GLY A 133 -6.94 -17.78 22.81
CA GLY A 133 -5.58 -17.43 23.27
C GLY A 133 -4.74 -16.70 22.20
N ARG A 134 -5.36 -16.37 21.06
CA ARG A 134 -4.81 -15.51 20.02
C ARG A 134 -4.96 -14.03 20.36
N TYR A 135 -6.07 -13.67 21.00
CA TYR A 135 -6.43 -12.29 21.33
C TYR A 135 -6.10 -12.00 22.80
N PHE A 136 -6.35 -12.98 23.68
CA PHE A 136 -6.03 -12.92 25.10
C PHE A 136 -4.75 -13.70 25.42
N SER A 137 -4.11 -13.36 26.54
CA SER A 137 -2.90 -14.07 27.02
C SER A 137 -3.18 -15.53 27.35
N ASP A 138 -4.38 -15.85 27.80
CA ASP A 138 -4.86 -17.20 28.05
C ASP A 138 -6.22 -17.38 27.36
N ALA A 139 -6.42 -18.54 26.71
CA ALA A 139 -7.67 -18.86 26.05
C ALA A 139 -8.86 -18.86 27.02
N LEU A 140 -8.64 -19.18 28.30
CA LEU A 140 -9.67 -19.25 29.34
C LEU A 140 -10.05 -17.91 29.97
N ASP A 141 -9.42 -16.78 29.59
CA ASP A 141 -9.67 -15.48 30.21
C ASP A 141 -11.15 -15.07 30.15
N ILE A 142 -11.80 -15.21 28.99
CA ILE A 142 -13.23 -14.90 28.83
C ILE A 142 -14.14 -15.91 29.54
N PRO A 143 -13.96 -17.25 29.39
CA PRO A 143 -14.67 -18.23 30.21
C PRO A 143 -14.59 -17.96 31.72
N ARG A 144 -13.42 -17.58 32.24
CA ARG A 144 -13.22 -17.22 33.64
C ARG A 144 -13.99 -15.95 34.02
N SER A 145 -13.93 -14.91 33.18
CA SER A 145 -14.68 -13.66 33.42
C SER A 145 -16.20 -13.90 33.49
N ILE A 146 -16.74 -14.77 32.63
CA ILE A 146 -18.15 -15.18 32.68
C ILE A 146 -18.47 -15.87 34.01
N VAL A 147 -17.63 -16.82 34.43
CA VAL A 147 -17.81 -17.54 35.69
C VAL A 147 -17.70 -16.58 36.88
N ASP A 148 -16.71 -15.68 36.89
CA ASP A 148 -16.50 -14.68 37.92
C ASP A 148 -17.74 -13.75 38.04
N SER A 149 -18.39 -13.43 36.93
CA SER A 149 -19.64 -12.65 36.90
C SER A 149 -20.82 -13.39 37.53
N ILE A 150 -20.94 -14.72 37.30
CA ILE A 150 -21.94 -15.55 37.97
C ILE A 150 -21.65 -15.62 39.48
N LYS A 151 -20.38 -15.79 39.87
CA LYS A 151 -19.98 -15.82 41.28
C LYS A 151 -20.24 -14.50 41.99
N ALA A 152 -20.12 -13.36 41.31
CA ALA A 152 -20.42 -12.05 41.86
C ALA A 152 -21.89 -11.89 42.29
N LEU A 153 -22.81 -12.73 41.78
CA LEU A 153 -24.20 -12.83 42.26
C LEU A 153 -24.32 -13.58 43.60
N GLY A 154 -23.19 -14.01 44.17
CA GLY A 154 -23.10 -14.86 45.36
C GLY A 154 -23.54 -16.30 45.09
N ILE A 155 -23.28 -16.82 43.88
CA ILE A 155 -23.54 -18.22 43.50
C ILE A 155 -22.22 -18.99 43.54
N ASP A 156 -22.15 -20.08 44.30
CA ASP A 156 -21.00 -21.00 44.33
C ASP A 156 -21.33 -22.39 43.78
N THR A 157 -22.62 -22.72 43.67
CA THR A 157 -23.10 -24.03 43.23
C THR A 157 -24.28 -23.87 42.29
N ILE A 158 -24.25 -24.58 41.18
CA ILE A 158 -25.32 -24.64 40.18
C ILE A 158 -25.80 -26.08 40.10
N TYR A 159 -27.06 -26.30 40.46
CA TYR A 159 -27.80 -27.53 40.20
C TYR A 159 -28.56 -27.37 38.89
N GLY A 160 -27.99 -27.86 37.78
CA GLY A 160 -28.57 -27.70 36.43
C GLY A 160 -27.61 -28.10 35.32
N ASP A 161 -27.89 -27.68 34.08
CA ASP A 161 -27.01 -27.92 32.93
C ASP A 161 -26.50 -26.63 32.28
N LEU A 162 -25.43 -26.77 31.51
CA LEU A 162 -24.90 -25.74 30.63
C LEU A 162 -25.50 -25.93 29.24
N LEU A 163 -26.41 -25.05 28.85
CA LEU A 163 -27.16 -25.11 27.60
C LEU A 163 -26.48 -24.24 26.54
N ALA A 164 -26.11 -24.83 25.41
CA ALA A 164 -25.62 -24.09 24.25
C ALA A 164 -26.77 -23.77 23.31
N ASP A 165 -27.05 -22.49 23.12
CA ASP A 165 -27.93 -21.97 22.08
C ASP A 165 -27.08 -21.44 20.92
N THR A 166 -27.13 -22.16 19.80
CA THR A 166 -26.43 -21.80 18.57
C THR A 166 -27.36 -21.37 17.45
N SER A 167 -28.62 -21.03 17.77
CA SER A 167 -29.65 -20.71 16.78
C SER A 167 -29.32 -19.47 15.93
N TYR A 168 -28.39 -18.63 16.37
CA TYR A 168 -27.88 -17.49 15.59
C TYR A 168 -27.23 -17.92 14.26
N TYR A 169 -26.49 -19.04 14.25
CA TYR A 169 -26.01 -19.64 13.00
C TYR A 169 -26.87 -20.83 12.61
N GLN A 170 -27.35 -20.80 11.37
CA GLN A 170 -28.17 -21.86 10.81
C GLN A 170 -27.40 -22.60 9.71
N GLY A 171 -27.89 -23.79 9.36
CA GLY A 171 -27.30 -24.61 8.30
C GLY A 171 -26.01 -25.36 8.69
N PRO A 172 -25.26 -25.87 7.71
CA PRO A 172 -24.10 -26.73 7.96
C PRO A 172 -22.94 -25.93 8.58
N ARG A 173 -22.18 -26.54 9.50
CA ARG A 173 -20.99 -25.93 10.12
C ARG A 173 -19.81 -25.76 9.16
N ARG A 174 -19.80 -26.52 8.06
CA ARG A 174 -18.78 -26.41 7.01
C ARG A 174 -19.44 -25.81 5.78
N PRO A 175 -18.85 -24.77 5.16
CA PRO A 175 -19.31 -24.27 3.87
C PRO A 175 -19.39 -25.38 2.81
N LYS A 176 -20.43 -25.35 1.97
CA LYS A 176 -20.74 -26.43 1.00
C LYS A 176 -19.60 -26.71 0.00
N GLY A 177 -18.78 -25.70 -0.30
CA GLY A 177 -17.69 -25.79 -1.27
C GLY A 177 -16.35 -26.26 -0.72
N TRP A 178 -16.25 -26.63 0.56
CA TRP A 178 -15.00 -27.10 1.14
C TRP A 178 -14.78 -28.58 0.84
N GLU A 179 -13.56 -28.92 0.43
CA GLU A 179 -13.18 -30.30 0.17
C GLU A 179 -12.84 -31.05 1.47
N LYS A 180 -13.17 -32.34 1.53
CA LYS A 180 -12.95 -33.19 2.72
C LYS A 180 -11.50 -33.19 3.22
N ARG A 181 -10.53 -33.03 2.32
CA ARG A 181 -9.09 -32.99 2.68
C ARG A 181 -8.72 -31.81 3.58
N PHE A 182 -9.53 -30.74 3.61
CA PHE A 182 -9.29 -29.58 4.47
C PHE A 182 -9.81 -29.76 5.90
N TYR A 183 -10.72 -30.69 6.15
CA TYR A 183 -11.43 -30.82 7.44
C TYR A 183 -10.53 -31.23 8.61
N ASN A 184 -9.31 -31.67 8.35
CA ASN A 184 -8.32 -32.06 9.36
C ASN A 184 -7.24 -30.99 9.57
N ALA A 185 -7.26 -29.92 8.78
CA ALA A 185 -6.36 -28.79 8.93
C ALA A 185 -7.02 -27.70 9.77
N TRP A 186 -6.20 -26.96 10.54
CA TRP A 186 -6.68 -25.85 11.37
C TRP A 186 -7.45 -24.80 10.56
N TYR A 187 -7.06 -24.56 9.30
CA TYR A 187 -7.72 -23.60 8.40
C TYR A 187 -9.05 -24.11 7.82
N GLY A 188 -9.42 -25.36 8.11
CA GLY A 188 -10.70 -25.97 7.75
C GLY A 188 -11.53 -26.36 8.97
N ALA A 189 -11.32 -25.68 10.11
CA ALA A 189 -12.09 -25.88 11.34
C ALA A 189 -13.59 -25.62 11.13
N ASP A 190 -14.43 -26.35 11.87
CA ASP A 190 -15.89 -26.19 11.84
C ASP A 190 -16.29 -24.78 12.32
N ILE A 191 -17.27 -24.18 11.65
CA ILE A 191 -17.84 -22.88 12.02
C ILE A 191 -18.96 -23.09 13.05
N ALA A 192 -18.94 -22.32 14.13
CA ALA A 192 -19.93 -22.39 15.19
C ALA A 192 -20.23 -21.02 15.81
N ALA A 193 -21.48 -20.83 16.25
CA ALA A 193 -21.94 -19.58 16.86
C ALA A 193 -21.33 -19.36 18.27
N LEU A 194 -21.02 -20.47 18.95
CA LEU A 194 -20.17 -20.53 20.14
C LEU A 194 -18.86 -21.19 19.73
N SER A 195 -17.76 -20.45 19.87
CA SER A 195 -16.43 -20.89 19.47
C SER A 195 -15.44 -20.68 20.61
N PHE A 196 -14.43 -21.54 20.67
CA PHE A 196 -13.36 -21.45 21.66
C PHE A 196 -12.03 -21.77 21.01
N ASN A 197 -11.05 -20.88 21.20
CA ASN A 197 -9.66 -21.01 20.74
C ASN A 197 -9.53 -21.33 19.24
N ASP A 198 -10.18 -20.53 18.38
CA ASP A 198 -10.27 -20.73 16.92
C ASP A 198 -10.80 -22.13 16.53
N ASN A 199 -11.59 -22.76 17.41
CA ASN A 199 -12.02 -24.16 17.30
C ASN A 199 -10.86 -25.11 17.02
N CYS A 200 -9.71 -24.84 17.64
CA CYS A 200 -8.48 -25.60 17.49
C CYS A 200 -7.81 -25.83 18.84
N TYR A 201 -6.94 -26.83 18.87
CA TYR A 201 -6.01 -27.07 19.96
C TYR A 201 -4.61 -27.31 19.40
N ARG A 202 -3.59 -27.01 20.20
CA ARG A 202 -2.21 -27.38 19.91
C ARG A 202 -1.90 -28.68 20.64
N ILE A 203 -1.30 -29.63 19.94
CA ILE A 203 -0.65 -30.79 20.55
C ILE A 203 0.86 -30.68 20.34
N THR A 204 1.61 -30.80 21.43
CA THR A 204 3.07 -30.84 21.46
C THR A 204 3.50 -32.25 21.84
N ILE A 205 4.43 -32.84 21.09
CA ILE A 205 4.91 -34.22 21.23
C ILE A 205 6.42 -34.19 21.42
N GLU A 206 6.90 -34.91 22.43
CA GLU A 206 8.31 -34.97 22.84
C GLU A 206 8.77 -36.42 22.94
N PRO A 207 10.03 -36.74 22.60
CA PRO A 207 10.51 -38.11 22.72
C PRO A 207 10.51 -38.57 24.18
N GLY A 208 10.31 -39.87 24.41
CA GLY A 208 10.60 -40.49 25.70
C GLY A 208 12.11 -40.51 25.97
N GLU A 209 12.50 -40.82 27.21
CA GLU A 209 13.90 -40.78 27.63
C GLU A 209 14.78 -41.82 26.92
N LYS A 210 14.21 -43.00 26.62
CA LYS A 210 14.94 -44.15 26.08
C LYS A 210 14.29 -44.70 24.80
N ASN A 211 15.09 -45.48 24.07
CA ASN A 211 14.60 -46.22 22.93
C ASN A 211 13.46 -47.17 23.35
N LYS A 212 12.39 -47.21 22.55
CA LYS A 212 11.12 -47.94 22.75
C LYS A 212 10.14 -47.33 23.76
N ASP A 213 10.51 -46.24 24.44
CA ASP A 213 9.57 -45.51 25.30
C ASP A 213 8.43 -44.92 24.47
N SER A 214 7.25 -44.79 25.06
CA SER A 214 6.18 -43.99 24.48
C SER A 214 6.57 -42.50 24.50
N VAL A 215 6.13 -41.74 23.50
CA VAL A 215 6.36 -40.28 23.48
C VAL A 215 5.52 -39.59 24.57
N LEU A 216 6.01 -38.47 25.06
CA LEU A 216 5.23 -37.56 25.90
C LEU A 216 4.41 -36.64 25.00
N TYR A 217 3.24 -36.19 25.48
CA TYR A 217 2.45 -35.18 24.78
C TYR A 217 1.78 -34.22 25.76
N SER A 218 1.51 -33.01 25.28
CA SER A 218 0.70 -32.01 25.97
C SER A 218 -0.28 -31.34 25.01
N ILE A 219 -1.44 -30.96 25.55
CA ILE A 219 -2.51 -30.26 24.82
C ILE A 219 -2.59 -28.83 25.36
N SER A 220 -2.84 -27.86 24.48
CA SER A 220 -3.03 -26.46 24.86
C SER A 220 -4.07 -25.76 23.97
N PRO A 221 -5.13 -25.17 24.56
CA PRO A 221 -5.54 -25.30 25.96
C PRO A 221 -6.11 -26.71 26.24
N ASP A 222 -5.75 -27.29 27.38
CA ASP A 222 -6.31 -28.56 27.83
C ASP A 222 -7.51 -28.31 28.74
N VAL A 223 -8.69 -28.62 28.21
CA VAL A 223 -9.99 -28.52 28.90
C VAL A 223 -10.63 -29.91 29.05
N GLY A 224 -9.82 -30.97 29.02
CA GLY A 224 -10.27 -32.36 29.16
C GLY A 224 -11.16 -32.87 28.02
N PHE A 225 -11.15 -32.20 26.86
CA PHE A 225 -12.07 -32.48 25.77
C PHE A 225 -11.50 -33.44 24.71
N VAL A 226 -10.20 -33.33 24.42
CA VAL A 226 -9.53 -34.12 23.37
C VAL A 226 -8.91 -35.36 23.99
N ARG A 227 -9.23 -36.54 23.45
CA ARG A 227 -8.65 -37.82 23.88
C ARG A 227 -7.54 -38.26 22.93
N VAL A 228 -6.32 -38.43 23.45
CA VAL A 228 -5.16 -38.84 22.65
C VAL A 228 -4.90 -40.34 22.83
N ILE A 229 -4.94 -41.08 21.72
CA ILE A 229 -4.50 -42.48 21.64
C ILE A 229 -3.06 -42.48 21.13
N ASN A 230 -2.10 -42.69 22.02
CA ASN A 230 -0.68 -42.58 21.72
C ASN A 230 -0.05 -43.95 21.39
N ASN A 231 0.13 -44.21 20.09
CA ASN A 231 0.85 -45.39 19.59
C ASN A 231 2.24 -45.05 19.02
N VAL A 232 2.79 -43.88 19.33
CA VAL A 232 4.11 -43.46 18.83
C VAL A 232 5.20 -44.04 19.73
N LYS A 233 6.26 -44.55 19.11
CA LYS A 233 7.43 -45.06 19.83
C LYS A 233 8.67 -44.20 19.62
N THR A 234 9.43 -44.03 20.69
CA THR A 234 10.73 -43.39 20.67
C THR A 234 11.75 -44.34 20.05
N VAL A 235 12.57 -43.86 19.12
CA VAL A 235 13.60 -44.65 18.41
C VAL A 235 14.96 -43.96 18.47
N PRO A 236 16.08 -44.63 18.18
CA PRO A 236 17.39 -43.97 18.18
C PRO A 236 17.48 -42.88 17.11
N GLY A 237 18.31 -41.86 17.38
CA GLY A 237 18.60 -40.78 16.43
C GLY A 237 17.61 -39.62 16.49
N ARG A 238 17.48 -38.89 15.37
CA ARG A 238 16.75 -37.60 15.27
C ARG A 238 15.56 -37.59 14.32
N ARG A 239 15.20 -38.74 13.74
CA ARG A 239 14.17 -38.82 12.69
C ARG A 239 12.77 -38.65 13.28
N ASN A 240 11.92 -37.87 12.61
CA ASN A 240 10.49 -37.74 12.93
C ASN A 240 9.67 -38.41 11.81
N ARG A 241 8.87 -39.42 12.16
CA ARG A 241 7.90 -40.09 11.26
C ARG A 241 6.51 -40.18 11.90
N ILE A 242 6.16 -39.21 12.74
CA ILE A 242 4.83 -39.14 13.38
C ILE A 242 3.76 -38.96 12.30
N LYS A 243 2.67 -39.71 12.45
CA LYS A 243 1.42 -39.57 11.72
C LYS A 243 0.27 -39.41 12.72
N TYR A 244 -0.80 -38.77 12.30
CA TYR A 244 -2.02 -38.64 13.10
C TYR A 244 -3.26 -39.00 12.29
N HIS A 245 -4.29 -39.45 12.99
CA HIS A 245 -5.64 -39.63 12.49
C HIS A 245 -6.62 -38.91 13.43
N LEU A 246 -7.40 -37.98 12.87
CA LEU A 246 -8.48 -37.31 13.59
C LEU A 246 -9.78 -38.03 13.29
N GLU A 247 -10.42 -38.57 14.32
CA GLU A 247 -11.73 -39.18 14.16
C GLU A 247 -12.74 -38.15 13.62
N PRO A 248 -13.53 -38.45 12.58
CA PRO A 248 -14.42 -37.45 11.97
C PRO A 248 -15.55 -36.96 12.88
N HIS A 249 -16.02 -37.84 13.79
CA HIS A 249 -17.22 -37.61 14.61
C HIS A 249 -16.98 -37.69 16.12
N HIS A 250 -15.76 -38.04 16.54
CA HIS A 250 -15.35 -38.19 17.94
C HIS A 250 -14.26 -37.17 18.30
N THR A 251 -14.03 -36.95 19.59
CA THR A 251 -13.02 -36.01 20.09
C THR A 251 -11.63 -36.64 20.18
N GLU A 252 -11.40 -37.72 19.42
CA GLU A 252 -10.25 -38.58 19.55
C GLU A 252 -9.22 -38.32 18.45
N ILE A 253 -7.95 -38.37 18.84
CA ILE A 253 -6.81 -38.34 17.93
C ILE A 253 -5.93 -39.57 18.18
N THR A 254 -5.66 -40.32 17.11
CA THR A 254 -4.70 -41.42 17.16
C THR A 254 -3.36 -40.96 16.59
N LEU A 255 -2.31 -41.04 17.41
CA LEU A 255 -0.93 -40.78 17.01
C LEU A 255 -0.22 -42.10 16.73
N SER A 256 0.56 -42.17 15.66
CA SER A 256 1.31 -43.37 15.26
C SER A 256 2.65 -43.02 14.62
N GLY A 257 3.52 -44.03 14.46
CA GLY A 257 4.85 -43.85 13.88
C GLY A 257 5.94 -43.75 14.93
N THR A 258 7.00 -43.00 14.63
CA THR A 258 8.20 -42.94 15.48
C THR A 258 8.78 -41.53 15.63
N LEU A 259 9.41 -41.28 16.78
CA LEU A 259 10.15 -40.05 17.06
C LEU A 259 11.53 -40.39 17.62
N GLY A 260 12.58 -39.80 17.05
CA GLY A 260 13.95 -40.00 17.52
C GLY A 260 14.18 -39.44 18.93
N VAL A 261 14.92 -40.14 19.79
CA VAL A 261 15.27 -39.67 21.15
C VAL A 261 15.99 -38.32 21.15
N ASN A 262 16.74 -38.00 20.08
CA ASN A 262 17.43 -36.72 19.88
C ASN A 262 16.64 -35.76 18.97
N ALA A 263 15.37 -36.03 18.70
CA ALA A 263 14.52 -35.15 17.89
C ALA A 263 14.06 -33.94 18.72
N ARG A 264 13.90 -32.79 18.07
CA ARG A 264 13.25 -31.62 18.69
C ARG A 264 11.78 -31.94 18.94
N LYS A 265 11.20 -31.27 19.94
CA LYS A 265 9.75 -31.30 20.16
C LYS A 265 9.00 -30.94 18.87
N TYR A 266 7.94 -31.69 18.62
CA TYR A 266 7.09 -31.53 17.46
C TYR A 266 5.76 -30.93 17.88
N SER A 267 5.20 -30.00 17.12
CA SER A 267 3.93 -29.37 17.47
C SER A 267 3.07 -29.17 16.25
N MET A 268 1.76 -29.37 16.41
CA MET A 268 0.77 -29.12 15.39
C MET A 268 -0.48 -28.50 16.00
N VAL A 269 -1.18 -27.68 15.21
CA VAL A 269 -2.48 -27.12 15.53
C VAL A 269 -3.52 -27.88 14.73
N LEU A 270 -4.52 -28.42 15.41
CA LEU A 270 -5.54 -29.29 14.83
C LEU A 270 -6.93 -28.75 15.18
N PRO A 271 -7.90 -28.88 14.25
CA PRO A 271 -9.28 -28.49 14.52
C PRO A 271 -9.93 -29.45 15.51
N VAL A 272 -10.77 -28.94 16.41
CA VAL A 272 -11.60 -29.79 17.26
C VAL A 272 -12.78 -30.35 16.49
N ARG A 273 -13.28 -31.52 16.93
CA ARG A 273 -14.61 -31.99 16.55
C ARG A 273 -15.62 -31.48 17.56
N LYS A 274 -16.82 -31.10 17.09
CA LYS A 274 -17.92 -30.58 17.93
C LYS A 274 -17.49 -29.32 18.72
N PRO A 275 -17.14 -28.22 18.03
CA PRO A 275 -16.62 -26.99 18.66
C PRO A 275 -17.51 -26.40 19.75
N VAL A 276 -18.83 -26.53 19.62
CA VAL A 276 -19.78 -26.07 20.65
C VAL A 276 -19.58 -26.81 21.99
N LEU A 277 -19.28 -28.12 21.94
CA LEU A 277 -18.99 -28.89 23.14
C LEU A 277 -17.59 -28.57 23.69
N TYR A 278 -16.65 -28.19 22.83
CA TYR A 278 -15.33 -27.71 23.25
C TYR A 278 -15.45 -26.39 24.03
N PHE A 279 -16.30 -25.47 23.57
CA PHE A 279 -16.67 -24.27 24.32
C PHE A 279 -17.29 -24.59 25.68
N LEU A 280 -18.27 -25.50 25.74
CA LEU A 280 -18.86 -25.93 27.03
C LEU A 280 -17.85 -26.61 27.96
N ALA A 281 -16.88 -27.36 27.41
CA ALA A 281 -15.80 -27.94 28.19
C ALA A 281 -14.92 -26.83 28.80
N ALA A 282 -14.57 -25.80 28.04
CA ALA A 282 -13.85 -24.64 28.54
C ALA A 282 -14.60 -23.91 29.66
N MET A 283 -15.93 -23.74 29.54
CA MET A 283 -16.77 -23.18 30.60
C MET A 283 -16.73 -24.03 31.88
N ARG A 284 -16.76 -25.37 31.76
CA ARG A 284 -16.63 -26.27 32.91
C ARG A 284 -15.25 -26.18 33.55
N THR A 285 -14.18 -26.13 32.75
CA THR A 285 -12.81 -25.94 33.26
C THR A 285 -12.68 -24.61 34.01
N ALA A 286 -13.19 -23.52 33.43
CA ALA A 286 -13.20 -22.21 34.10
C ALA A 286 -14.01 -22.22 35.41
N ALA A 287 -15.16 -22.89 35.42
CA ALA A 287 -15.97 -23.07 36.63
C ALA A 287 -15.20 -23.79 37.74
N GLN A 288 -14.51 -24.88 37.40
CA GLN A 288 -13.66 -25.63 38.33
C GLN A 288 -12.52 -24.77 38.88
N GLU A 289 -11.78 -24.06 38.02
CA GLU A 289 -10.67 -23.18 38.44
C GLU A 289 -11.11 -22.04 39.35
N ARG A 290 -12.38 -21.62 39.24
CA ARG A 290 -12.97 -20.56 40.05
C ARG A 290 -13.78 -21.07 41.22
N ASN A 291 -13.80 -22.37 41.51
CA ASN A 291 -14.62 -22.97 42.57
C ASN A 291 -16.12 -22.60 42.43
N LEU A 292 -16.66 -22.72 41.20
CA LEU A 292 -18.09 -22.74 40.91
C LEU A 292 -18.45 -24.20 40.58
N TYR A 293 -19.17 -24.86 41.48
CA TYR A 293 -19.55 -26.26 41.31
C TYR A 293 -20.78 -26.36 40.42
N ILE A 294 -20.74 -27.24 39.43
CA ILE A 294 -21.87 -27.50 38.54
C ILE A 294 -22.28 -28.96 38.72
N GLU A 295 -23.36 -29.17 39.45
CA GLU A 295 -23.99 -30.47 39.64
C GLU A 295 -25.10 -30.64 38.62
N LYS A 296 -25.00 -31.71 37.82
CA LYS A 296 -25.99 -31.96 36.79
C LYS A 296 -27.35 -32.29 37.42
N ALA A 297 -28.33 -31.42 37.20
CA ALA A 297 -29.71 -31.65 37.58
C ALA A 297 -30.65 -31.36 36.39
N HIS A 298 -31.69 -32.16 36.24
CA HIS A 298 -32.71 -31.93 35.23
C HIS A 298 -33.76 -30.96 35.79
N ILE A 299 -33.57 -29.67 35.53
CA ILE A 299 -34.50 -28.60 35.89
C ILE A 299 -35.07 -28.01 34.60
N ALA A 300 -36.40 -27.88 34.53
CA ALA A 300 -37.06 -27.26 33.39
C ALA A 300 -36.57 -25.81 33.23
N SER A 301 -36.24 -25.39 32.01
CA SER A 301 -35.88 -24.00 31.74
C SER A 301 -37.06 -23.07 32.04
N SER A 302 -36.75 -21.93 32.67
CA SER A 302 -37.67 -20.84 32.96
C SER A 302 -37.20 -19.54 32.29
N SER A 303 -37.96 -18.46 32.45
CA SER A 303 -37.49 -17.13 32.03
C SER A 303 -36.19 -16.76 32.78
N PRO A 304 -35.22 -16.13 32.09
CA PRO A 304 -33.94 -15.82 32.72
C PRO A 304 -34.12 -14.79 33.84
N VAL A 305 -33.60 -15.10 35.03
CA VAL A 305 -33.57 -14.19 36.18
C VAL A 305 -32.36 -13.25 36.15
N TRP A 306 -31.37 -13.58 35.32
CA TRP A 306 -30.20 -12.75 35.05
C TRP A 306 -29.73 -13.03 33.62
N SER A 307 -29.25 -11.98 32.94
CA SER A 307 -28.66 -12.09 31.61
C SER A 307 -27.60 -11.00 31.43
N MET A 308 -26.49 -11.34 30.77
CA MET A 308 -25.40 -10.41 30.45
C MET A 308 -24.75 -10.77 29.12
N GLU A 309 -24.35 -9.75 28.35
CA GLU A 309 -23.56 -9.94 27.13
C GLU A 309 -22.06 -9.88 27.42
N PHE A 310 -21.30 -10.79 26.82
CA PHE A 310 -19.84 -10.83 26.90
C PHE A 310 -19.25 -10.67 25.49
N PRO A 311 -19.07 -9.42 25.01
CA PRO A 311 -18.29 -9.16 23.82
C PRO A 311 -16.79 -9.29 24.13
N THR A 312 -16.00 -9.74 23.15
CA THR A 312 -14.54 -9.85 23.33
C THR A 312 -13.74 -8.80 22.58
N ALA A 313 -14.18 -8.44 21.37
CA ALA A 313 -13.51 -7.44 20.54
C ALA A 313 -14.44 -6.88 19.46
N PRO A 314 -14.24 -5.63 19.01
CA PRO A 314 -14.98 -5.04 17.91
C PRO A 314 -14.67 -5.73 16.58
N VAL A 315 -15.60 -5.61 15.62
CA VAL A 315 -15.48 -6.21 14.28
C VAL A 315 -14.18 -5.87 13.56
N LEU A 316 -13.60 -4.69 13.82
CA LEU A 316 -12.31 -4.30 13.27
C LEU A 316 -11.17 -5.24 13.68
N SER A 317 -11.20 -5.82 14.88
CA SER A 317 -10.23 -6.84 15.31
C SER A 317 -10.39 -8.16 14.54
N ILE A 318 -11.63 -8.53 14.24
CA ILE A 318 -11.92 -9.71 13.40
C ILE A 318 -11.40 -9.46 11.98
N ILE A 319 -11.67 -8.28 11.41
CA ILE A 319 -11.20 -7.90 10.07
C ILE A 319 -9.67 -7.86 10.00
N ASP A 320 -9.00 -7.33 11.03
CA ASP A 320 -7.54 -7.36 11.12
C ASP A 320 -7.00 -8.80 11.10
N GLU A 321 -7.56 -9.70 11.90
CA GLU A 321 -7.12 -11.11 11.91
C GLU A 321 -7.40 -11.81 10.56
N VAL A 322 -8.53 -11.52 9.93
CA VAL A 322 -8.89 -12.01 8.58
C VAL A 322 -7.90 -11.52 7.53
N ASN A 323 -7.52 -10.24 7.54
CA ASN A 323 -6.69 -9.65 6.49
C ASN A 323 -5.20 -9.83 6.74
N GLN A 324 -4.73 -9.65 7.98
CA GLN A 324 -3.33 -9.84 8.37
C GLN A 324 -2.94 -11.31 8.36
N ARG A 325 -3.69 -12.16 9.08
CA ARG A 325 -3.30 -13.58 9.31
C ARG A 325 -4.05 -14.57 8.42
N SER A 326 -4.97 -14.08 7.59
CA SER A 326 -5.71 -14.89 6.62
C SER A 326 -6.57 -15.97 7.27
N GLN A 327 -7.14 -15.70 8.44
CA GLN A 327 -7.96 -16.66 9.19
C GLN A 327 -9.26 -17.02 8.44
N ASN A 328 -9.42 -18.30 8.10
CA ASN A 328 -10.59 -18.79 7.37
C ASN A 328 -11.84 -18.82 8.24
N MET A 329 -11.72 -19.35 9.47
CA MET A 329 -12.86 -19.45 10.38
C MET A 329 -13.43 -18.06 10.70
N HIS A 330 -12.57 -17.08 10.96
CA HIS A 330 -12.97 -15.70 11.20
C HIS A 330 -13.70 -15.10 9.99
N ALA A 331 -13.23 -15.37 8.76
CA ALA A 331 -13.88 -14.88 7.54
C ALA A 331 -15.28 -15.49 7.33
N GLU A 332 -15.45 -16.79 7.58
CA GLU A 332 -16.75 -17.46 7.47
C GLU A 332 -17.72 -17.04 8.59
N MET A 333 -17.21 -16.79 9.79
CA MET A 333 -18.01 -16.22 10.89
C MET A 333 -18.44 -14.80 10.57
N LEU A 334 -17.52 -13.97 10.07
CA LEU A 334 -17.83 -12.62 9.61
C LEU A 334 -18.88 -12.61 8.50
N LEU A 335 -18.78 -13.53 7.54
CA LEU A 335 -19.78 -13.71 6.46
C LEU A 335 -21.17 -14.04 7.01
N ARG A 336 -21.26 -14.97 7.97
CA ARG A 336 -22.55 -15.33 8.60
C ARG A 336 -23.10 -14.22 9.47
N ASN A 337 -22.23 -13.49 10.18
CA ASN A 337 -22.61 -12.29 10.93
C ASN A 337 -23.19 -11.23 9.99
N LEU A 338 -22.59 -11.04 8.81
CA LEU A 338 -23.10 -10.12 7.79
C LEU A 338 -24.50 -10.52 7.32
N GLY A 339 -24.72 -11.81 7.01
CA GLY A 339 -26.04 -12.35 6.65
C GLY A 339 -27.07 -12.18 7.78
N ALA A 340 -26.70 -12.52 9.01
CA ALA A 340 -27.56 -12.38 10.19
C ALA A 340 -27.91 -10.90 10.46
N PHE A 341 -26.97 -9.99 10.23
CA PHE A 341 -27.18 -8.57 10.48
C PHE A 341 -28.09 -7.94 9.42
N VAL A 342 -27.76 -8.13 8.15
CA VAL A 342 -28.43 -7.49 7.00
C VAL A 342 -29.76 -8.17 6.66
N LEU A 343 -29.81 -9.50 6.72
CA LEU A 343 -30.94 -10.30 6.21
C LEU A 343 -31.65 -11.13 7.27
N LYS A 344 -31.18 -11.11 8.53
CA LYS A 344 -31.64 -12.02 9.59
C LYS A 344 -31.43 -13.51 9.25
N ASP A 345 -30.46 -13.78 8.39
CA ASP A 345 -30.09 -15.14 7.97
C ASP A 345 -28.61 -15.42 8.26
N GLY A 346 -28.33 -16.09 9.38
CA GLY A 346 -26.99 -16.49 9.82
C GLY A 346 -26.44 -17.76 9.14
N THR A 347 -26.96 -18.12 7.96
CA THR A 347 -26.39 -19.18 7.12
C THR A 347 -25.23 -18.65 6.27
N SER A 348 -24.44 -19.58 5.72
CA SER A 348 -23.44 -19.24 4.69
C SER A 348 -24.09 -18.63 3.45
N ASP A 349 -25.26 -19.12 3.05
CA ASP A 349 -25.97 -18.67 1.84
C ASP A 349 -26.53 -17.25 2.06
N GLY A 350 -27.09 -16.97 3.24
CA GLY A 350 -27.50 -15.62 3.65
C GLY A 350 -26.34 -14.62 3.68
N GLY A 351 -25.18 -15.04 4.19
CA GLY A 351 -23.97 -14.21 4.14
C GLY A 351 -23.48 -13.90 2.73
N ILE A 352 -23.47 -14.90 1.83
CA ILE A 352 -23.14 -14.70 0.40
C ILE A 352 -24.15 -13.75 -0.25
N LEU A 353 -25.44 -13.88 0.05
CA LEU A 353 -26.46 -12.99 -0.49
C LEU A 353 -26.26 -11.54 -0.02
N ALA A 354 -25.94 -11.33 1.26
CA ALA A 354 -25.63 -10.01 1.79
C ALA A 354 -24.38 -9.41 1.12
N GLU A 355 -23.32 -10.21 0.92
CA GLU A 355 -22.13 -9.79 0.18
C GLU A 355 -22.46 -9.44 -1.28
N LYS A 356 -23.29 -10.22 -1.96
CA LYS A 356 -23.75 -9.91 -3.33
C LYS A 356 -24.54 -8.61 -3.43
N ILE A 357 -25.39 -8.31 -2.44
CA ILE A 357 -26.13 -7.04 -2.36
C ILE A 357 -25.14 -5.87 -2.26
N PHE A 358 -24.15 -5.98 -1.38
CA PHE A 358 -23.09 -4.99 -1.27
C PHE A 358 -22.33 -4.81 -2.60
N LEU A 359 -21.89 -5.90 -3.23
CA LEU A 359 -21.13 -5.83 -4.49
C LEU A 359 -21.96 -5.19 -5.62
N LYS A 360 -23.27 -5.43 -5.66
CA LYS A 360 -24.19 -4.74 -6.58
C LYS A 360 -24.20 -3.23 -6.40
N ASN A 361 -24.15 -2.75 -5.16
CA ASN A 361 -24.05 -1.32 -4.85
C ASN A 361 -22.68 -0.73 -5.22
N GLN A 362 -21.68 -1.57 -5.48
CA GLN A 362 -20.35 -1.18 -5.97
C GLN A 362 -20.20 -1.33 -7.50
N ASP A 363 -21.32 -1.44 -8.23
CA ASP A 363 -21.38 -1.64 -9.69
C ASP A 363 -20.81 -2.99 -10.17
N LEU A 364 -20.84 -4.03 -9.33
CA LEU A 364 -20.43 -5.39 -9.68
C LEU A 364 -21.64 -6.33 -9.72
N SER A 365 -21.58 -7.36 -10.55
CA SER A 365 -22.69 -8.30 -10.74
C SER A 365 -22.21 -9.74 -10.81
N GLU A 366 -23.12 -10.71 -10.93
CA GLU A 366 -22.77 -12.13 -11.00
C GLU A 366 -21.98 -12.51 -12.29
N LYS A 367 -21.87 -11.60 -13.26
CA LYS A 367 -20.96 -11.78 -14.40
C LYS A 367 -19.48 -11.57 -14.03
N ASP A 368 -19.22 -11.04 -12.84
CA ASP A 368 -17.92 -10.55 -12.37
C ASP A 368 -17.29 -11.45 -11.28
N PHE A 369 -18.13 -12.21 -10.57
CA PHE A 369 -17.75 -13.15 -9.51
C PHE A 369 -18.68 -14.36 -9.44
N TYR A 370 -18.20 -15.44 -8.84
CA TYR A 370 -18.99 -16.58 -8.38
C TYR A 370 -18.51 -16.97 -6.98
N LEU A 371 -19.37 -16.77 -5.98
CA LEU A 371 -19.04 -16.86 -4.55
C LEU A 371 -19.67 -18.12 -3.95
N VAL A 372 -18.86 -18.90 -3.24
CA VAL A 372 -19.24 -20.16 -2.59
C VAL A 372 -18.96 -20.14 -1.09
N ASP A 373 -17.98 -19.36 -0.67
CA ASP A 373 -17.62 -19.12 0.74
C ASP A 373 -16.98 -17.72 0.89
N GLY A 374 -16.72 -17.28 2.12
CA GLY A 374 -16.13 -15.94 2.39
C GLY A 374 -14.61 -15.98 2.54
N SER A 375 -14.06 -17.15 2.86
CA SER A 375 -12.63 -17.33 3.08
C SER A 375 -11.84 -17.52 1.79
N GLY A 376 -12.48 -17.95 0.70
CA GLY A 376 -11.81 -18.34 -0.53
C GLY A 376 -11.12 -19.71 -0.46
N LEU A 377 -11.45 -20.54 0.54
CA LEU A 377 -10.90 -21.91 0.64
C LEU A 377 -11.53 -22.83 -0.41
N SER A 378 -12.79 -22.60 -0.79
CA SER A 378 -13.42 -23.35 -1.87
C SER A 378 -12.72 -23.07 -3.22
N PRO A 379 -12.28 -24.12 -3.93
CA PRO A 379 -11.72 -23.98 -5.27
C PRO A 379 -12.79 -23.67 -6.32
N HIS A 380 -14.07 -23.61 -5.94
CA HIS A 380 -15.18 -23.25 -6.81
C HIS A 380 -15.40 -21.74 -6.91
N ASN A 381 -14.86 -20.94 -5.99
CA ASN A 381 -14.91 -19.49 -6.09
C ASN A 381 -14.28 -19.00 -7.40
N ARG A 382 -14.89 -17.99 -8.02
CA ARG A 382 -14.32 -17.30 -9.19
C ARG A 382 -14.44 -15.80 -9.00
N ILE A 383 -13.44 -15.07 -9.48
CA ILE A 383 -13.49 -13.62 -9.61
C ILE A 383 -12.67 -13.19 -10.82
N LYS A 384 -13.09 -12.11 -11.47
CA LYS A 384 -12.31 -11.43 -12.49
C LYS A 384 -11.33 -10.45 -11.85
N PRO A 385 -10.05 -10.40 -12.24
CA PRO A 385 -9.10 -9.41 -11.71
C PRO A 385 -9.62 -7.97 -11.81
N ASP A 386 -10.32 -7.62 -12.89
CA ASP A 386 -10.92 -6.30 -13.09
C ASP A 386 -12.03 -5.97 -12.08
N ALA A 387 -12.80 -6.98 -11.68
CA ALA A 387 -13.84 -6.82 -10.67
C ALA A 387 -13.22 -6.56 -9.30
N LEU A 388 -12.14 -7.27 -8.98
CA LEU A 388 -11.45 -7.12 -7.71
C LEU A 388 -10.72 -5.79 -7.60
N SER A 389 -9.98 -5.37 -8.65
CA SER A 389 -9.33 -4.06 -8.69
C SER A 389 -10.36 -2.92 -8.64
N HIS A 390 -11.53 -3.11 -9.25
CA HIS A 390 -12.64 -2.14 -9.20
C HIS A 390 -13.17 -1.99 -7.78
N LEU A 391 -13.45 -3.08 -7.07
CA LEU A 391 -13.87 -3.00 -5.67
C LEU A 391 -12.80 -2.31 -4.81
N LEU A 392 -11.53 -2.69 -4.96
CA LEU A 392 -10.44 -2.05 -4.23
C LEU A 392 -10.40 -0.53 -4.52
N ALA A 393 -10.57 -0.11 -5.77
CA ALA A 393 -10.62 1.31 -6.11
C ALA A 393 -11.82 2.04 -5.47
N LYS A 394 -13.00 1.40 -5.41
CA LYS A 394 -14.18 1.92 -4.69
C LYS A 394 -13.89 2.06 -3.20
N MET A 395 -13.30 1.04 -2.57
CA MET A 395 -12.95 1.07 -1.15
C MET A 395 -11.87 2.11 -0.81
N ALA A 396 -10.94 2.40 -1.72
CA ALA A 396 -9.97 3.48 -1.53
C ALA A 396 -10.60 4.90 -1.54
N ARG A 397 -11.84 5.03 -2.02
CA ARG A 397 -12.63 6.28 -2.00
C ARG A 397 -13.78 6.25 -0.98
N HIS A 398 -13.96 5.14 -0.28
CA HIS A 398 -15.00 4.97 0.73
C HIS A 398 -14.74 5.89 1.94
N PRO A 399 -15.77 6.38 2.67
CA PRO A 399 -15.57 7.16 3.89
C PRO A 399 -14.69 6.47 4.94
N GLN A 400 -14.77 5.14 5.02
CA GLN A 400 -13.96 4.29 5.90
C GLN A 400 -12.69 3.73 5.23
N LYS A 401 -12.18 4.38 4.17
CA LYS A 401 -11.02 3.89 3.39
C LYS A 401 -9.82 3.54 4.26
N ASP A 402 -9.54 4.34 5.29
CA ASP A 402 -8.34 4.16 6.11
C ASP A 402 -8.45 2.90 6.97
N LEU A 403 -9.64 2.56 7.46
CA LEU A 403 -9.87 1.29 8.17
C LEU A 403 -9.67 0.09 7.25
N TYR A 404 -10.25 0.14 6.05
CA TYR A 404 -10.12 -0.96 5.09
C TYR A 404 -8.66 -1.15 4.63
N ILE A 405 -8.02 -0.10 4.13
CA ILE A 405 -6.64 -0.14 3.62
C ILE A 405 -5.68 -0.57 4.73
N ASN A 406 -5.84 -0.05 5.96
CA ASN A 406 -4.91 -0.37 7.05
C ASN A 406 -5.12 -1.77 7.63
N SER A 407 -6.30 -2.37 7.48
CA SER A 407 -6.51 -3.78 7.87
C SER A 407 -5.72 -4.77 7.02
N LEU A 408 -5.32 -4.39 5.80
CA LEU A 408 -4.51 -5.22 4.92
C LEU A 408 -3.06 -5.34 5.40
N ALA A 409 -2.42 -6.46 5.09
CA ALA A 409 -1.06 -6.74 5.52
C ALA A 409 -0.04 -5.79 4.86
N ALA A 410 0.96 -5.38 5.64
CA ALA A 410 2.10 -4.60 5.15
C ALA A 410 3.39 -5.42 5.29
N PRO A 411 4.32 -5.34 4.33
CA PRO A 411 5.65 -5.94 4.47
C PRO A 411 6.35 -5.45 5.73
N ARG A 412 7.11 -6.34 6.40
CA ARG A 412 7.90 -6.06 7.62
C ARG A 412 7.12 -5.61 8.87
N VAL A 413 5.79 -5.59 8.84
CA VAL A 413 4.96 -5.22 10.01
C VAL A 413 4.36 -6.47 10.64
N SER A 414 3.50 -7.18 9.91
CA SER A 414 2.71 -8.28 10.46
C SER A 414 2.10 -9.16 9.38
N GLY A 415 1.56 -10.31 9.80
CA GLY A 415 0.69 -11.12 8.95
C GLY A 415 1.39 -11.94 7.87
N ALA A 416 0.59 -12.45 6.92
CA ALA A 416 1.03 -13.34 5.85
C ALA A 416 2.03 -12.69 4.87
N THR A 417 2.05 -11.35 4.79
CA THR A 417 3.03 -10.58 4.01
C THR A 417 4.19 -10.08 4.87
N GLY A 418 4.15 -10.21 6.20
CA GLY A 418 5.21 -9.72 7.09
C GLY A 418 6.61 -10.28 6.79
N ARG A 419 6.67 -11.51 6.24
CA ARG A 419 7.90 -12.18 5.77
C ARG A 419 8.05 -12.27 4.24
N ARG A 420 7.21 -11.53 3.50
CA ARG A 420 7.27 -11.39 2.03
C ARG A 420 7.70 -9.98 1.70
N LEU A 421 8.18 -9.78 0.47
CA LEU A 421 8.54 -8.44 -0.03
C LEU A 421 9.57 -7.71 0.89
N GLU A 422 10.41 -8.48 1.61
CA GLU A 422 11.31 -7.94 2.62
C GLU A 422 12.36 -6.99 2.05
N ASN A 423 12.62 -7.03 0.75
CA ASN A 423 13.62 -6.21 0.06
C ASN A 423 13.04 -4.96 -0.63
N LEU A 424 11.79 -4.59 -0.35
CA LEU A 424 11.23 -3.33 -0.83
C LEU A 424 11.94 -2.14 -0.17
N GLU A 425 12.31 -1.13 -0.97
CA GLU A 425 12.89 0.12 -0.45
C GLU A 425 11.86 0.92 0.36
N GLU A 426 10.60 0.93 -0.10
CA GLU A 426 9.49 1.68 0.50
C GLU A 426 8.32 0.75 0.88
N PRO A 427 8.47 -0.15 1.87
CA PRO A 427 7.45 -1.14 2.23
C PRO A 427 6.14 -0.51 2.74
N HIS A 428 6.20 0.72 3.25
CA HIS A 428 5.03 1.48 3.74
C HIS A 428 4.09 1.96 2.63
N LYS A 429 4.53 1.95 1.37
CA LYS A 429 3.73 2.34 0.21
C LYS A 429 2.87 1.21 -0.35
N THR A 430 2.79 0.07 0.33
CA THR A 430 1.95 -1.03 -0.12
C THR A 430 1.22 -1.73 1.01
N LYS A 431 0.01 -2.17 0.69
CA LYS A 431 -0.91 -2.90 1.56
C LYS A 431 -1.49 -4.03 0.73
N THR A 432 -1.41 -5.28 1.21
CA THR A 432 -1.77 -6.45 0.40
C THR A 432 -2.58 -7.50 1.15
N LYS A 433 -3.38 -8.24 0.41
CA LYS A 433 -3.95 -9.53 0.80
C LYS A 433 -3.36 -10.63 -0.08
N THR A 434 -2.84 -11.66 0.58
CA THR A 434 -2.35 -12.87 -0.08
C THR A 434 -3.47 -13.88 -0.30
N GLY A 435 -3.35 -14.69 -1.35
CA GLY A 435 -4.17 -15.86 -1.60
C GLY A 435 -3.31 -17.06 -1.97
N PHE A 436 -3.56 -18.20 -1.33
CA PHE A 436 -2.92 -19.46 -1.66
C PHE A 436 -3.86 -20.64 -1.43
N ILE A 437 -4.01 -21.47 -2.46
CA ILE A 437 -4.40 -22.88 -2.39
C ILE A 437 -3.56 -23.63 -3.45
N ASN A 438 -3.61 -24.96 -3.49
CA ASN A 438 -2.83 -25.73 -4.46
C ASN A 438 -2.99 -25.18 -5.89
N ASN A 439 -1.85 -24.90 -6.55
CA ASN A 439 -1.78 -24.41 -7.93
C ASN A 439 -2.43 -23.01 -8.16
N VAL A 440 -2.65 -22.24 -7.09
CA VAL A 440 -3.23 -20.90 -7.13
C VAL A 440 -2.45 -19.96 -6.20
N GLN A 441 -2.00 -18.83 -6.74
CA GLN A 441 -1.42 -17.72 -5.98
C GLN A 441 -2.19 -16.44 -6.30
N GLY A 442 -2.34 -15.58 -5.29
CA GLY A 442 -2.91 -14.25 -5.46
C GLY A 442 -2.18 -13.23 -4.59
N LEU A 443 -2.02 -12.02 -5.12
CA LEU A 443 -1.52 -10.87 -4.38
C LEU A 443 -2.25 -9.63 -4.87
N VAL A 444 -3.05 -9.04 -3.99
CA VAL A 444 -3.98 -7.95 -4.34
C VAL A 444 -3.91 -6.86 -3.28
N GLY A 445 -4.27 -5.64 -3.61
CA GLY A 445 -4.29 -4.52 -2.67
C GLY A 445 -3.87 -3.21 -3.31
N TYR A 446 -3.03 -2.44 -2.62
CA TYR A 446 -2.72 -1.07 -2.97
C TYR A 446 -1.23 -0.80 -3.13
N ILE A 447 -0.91 0.08 -4.07
CA ILE A 447 0.40 0.69 -4.27
C ILE A 447 0.24 2.21 -4.26
N ILE A 448 0.81 2.87 -3.27
CA ILE A 448 0.88 4.34 -3.19
C ILE A 448 2.04 4.78 -4.10
N THR A 449 1.76 5.67 -5.03
CA THR A 449 2.75 6.17 -6.00
C THR A 449 3.36 7.49 -5.53
N THR A 450 4.60 7.75 -5.94
CA THR A 450 5.29 9.03 -5.66
C THR A 450 4.59 10.23 -6.25
N ARG A 451 3.80 10.01 -7.30
CA ARG A 451 3.02 11.00 -8.02
C ARG A 451 1.68 11.34 -7.34
N GLY A 452 1.41 10.77 -6.17
CA GLY A 452 0.23 11.11 -5.34
C GLY A 452 -1.02 10.28 -5.63
N ASP A 453 -0.99 9.42 -6.66
CA ASP A 453 -2.05 8.45 -6.92
C ASP A 453 -1.90 7.20 -6.04
N THR A 454 -3.00 6.50 -5.82
CA THR A 454 -3.02 5.14 -5.27
C THR A 454 -3.48 4.20 -6.37
N LEU A 455 -2.71 3.15 -6.63
CA LEU A 455 -3.11 2.10 -7.55
C LEU A 455 -3.80 0.99 -6.79
N ALA A 456 -4.99 0.60 -7.24
CA ALA A 456 -5.64 -0.64 -6.85
C ALA A 456 -5.19 -1.75 -7.80
N VAL A 457 -4.60 -2.81 -7.26
CA VAL A 457 -3.91 -3.86 -8.01
C VAL A 457 -4.48 -5.22 -7.65
N ALA A 458 -4.84 -6.00 -8.65
CA ALA A 458 -5.20 -7.40 -8.50
C ALA A 458 -4.30 -8.27 -9.38
N THR A 459 -3.57 -9.22 -8.79
CA THR A 459 -2.77 -10.20 -9.52
C THR A 459 -3.11 -11.62 -9.08
N HIS A 460 -3.35 -12.51 -10.05
CA HIS A 460 -3.69 -13.92 -9.83
C HIS A 460 -2.89 -14.82 -10.76
N LEU A 461 -2.37 -15.92 -10.23
CA LEU A 461 -1.64 -16.93 -10.97
C LEU A 461 -2.26 -18.31 -10.71
N ASN A 462 -2.84 -18.91 -11.75
CA ASN A 462 -3.59 -20.16 -11.64
C ASN A 462 -3.00 -21.25 -12.54
N GLY A 463 -3.13 -22.51 -12.11
CA GLY A 463 -2.79 -23.67 -12.94
C GLY A 463 -1.29 -23.91 -13.11
N TYR A 464 -0.44 -23.23 -12.34
CA TYR A 464 1.00 -23.49 -12.35
C TYR A 464 1.31 -24.91 -11.85
N LYS A 465 2.35 -25.54 -12.38
CA LYS A 465 2.68 -26.96 -12.11
C LYS A 465 4.03 -27.17 -11.42
N LYS A 466 4.92 -26.17 -11.41
CA LYS A 466 6.19 -26.27 -10.68
C LYS A 466 5.96 -25.98 -9.19
N SER A 467 6.99 -25.52 -8.48
CA SER A 467 6.91 -25.31 -7.03
C SER A 467 6.05 -24.10 -6.65
N ASP A 468 5.32 -24.22 -5.53
CA ASP A 468 4.58 -23.11 -4.91
C ASP A 468 5.50 -21.95 -4.51
N ALA A 469 6.73 -22.27 -4.10
CA ALA A 469 7.75 -21.28 -3.78
C ALA A 469 8.09 -20.41 -4.99
N ALA A 470 8.36 -21.00 -6.15
CA ALA A 470 8.64 -20.25 -7.37
C ALA A 470 7.43 -19.43 -7.84
N ALA A 471 6.21 -19.97 -7.68
CA ALA A 471 4.99 -19.24 -8.00
C ALA A 471 4.80 -18.01 -7.08
N ARG A 472 5.02 -18.17 -5.78
CA ARG A 472 4.98 -17.07 -4.81
C ARG A 472 6.05 -16.01 -5.10
N ASP A 473 7.28 -16.44 -5.37
CA ASP A 473 8.40 -15.53 -5.63
C ASP A 473 8.22 -14.77 -6.96
N LEU A 474 7.58 -15.39 -7.97
CA LEU A 474 7.11 -14.72 -9.18
C LEU A 474 6.13 -13.59 -8.86
N MET A 475 5.10 -13.84 -8.04
CA MET A 475 4.12 -12.82 -7.63
C MET A 475 4.79 -11.68 -6.85
N ASP A 476 5.71 -12.00 -5.94
CA ASP A 476 6.47 -10.99 -5.19
C ASP A 476 7.37 -10.16 -6.10
N THR A 477 7.93 -10.76 -7.15
CA THR A 477 8.76 -10.09 -8.16
C THR A 477 7.93 -9.13 -9.01
N ILE A 478 6.77 -9.56 -9.50
CA ILE A 478 5.84 -8.70 -10.26
C ILE A 478 5.44 -7.50 -9.40
N TRP A 479 5.00 -7.73 -8.16
CA TRP A 479 4.61 -6.66 -7.25
C TRP A 479 5.75 -5.71 -6.94
N SER A 480 6.96 -6.23 -6.68
CA SER A 480 8.14 -5.42 -6.38
C SER A 480 8.59 -4.59 -7.57
N ARG A 481 8.54 -5.15 -8.79
CA ARG A 481 8.87 -4.42 -10.02
C ARG A 481 7.85 -3.32 -10.28
N LEU A 482 6.55 -3.60 -10.12
CA LEU A 482 5.50 -2.59 -10.24
C LEU A 482 5.68 -1.47 -9.19
N MET A 483 5.96 -1.83 -7.94
CA MET A 483 6.25 -0.89 -6.86
C MET A 483 7.42 0.04 -7.20
N ARG A 484 8.58 -0.54 -7.58
CA ARG A 484 9.78 0.23 -7.98
C ARG A 484 9.48 1.12 -9.18
N HIS A 485 8.76 0.58 -10.16
CA HIS A 485 8.39 1.31 -11.37
C HIS A 485 7.55 2.56 -11.05
N GLN A 486 6.62 2.48 -10.11
CA GLN A 486 5.76 3.62 -9.74
C GLN A 486 6.39 4.62 -8.75
N ASN A 487 7.58 4.29 -8.24
CA ASN A 487 8.21 4.98 -7.13
C ASN A 487 9.71 5.23 -7.34
N ILE A 488 10.24 5.17 -8.56
CA ILE A 488 11.68 5.34 -8.77
C ILE A 488 12.16 6.75 -8.38
N GLU A 489 11.32 7.77 -8.55
CA GLU A 489 11.64 9.14 -8.18
C GLU A 489 11.51 9.41 -6.68
N SER A 490 11.02 8.46 -5.87
CA SER A 490 10.70 8.68 -4.45
C SER A 490 11.85 9.27 -3.66
N LYS A 491 13.04 8.67 -3.79
CA LYS A 491 14.22 9.08 -3.05
C LYS A 491 14.61 10.51 -3.41
N SER A 492 14.67 10.80 -4.71
CA SER A 492 14.99 12.15 -5.22
C SER A 492 13.94 13.17 -4.81
N LEU A 493 12.66 12.83 -4.90
CA LEU A 493 11.58 13.73 -4.50
C LEU A 493 11.59 13.98 -2.98
N LEU A 494 11.87 12.96 -2.17
CA LEU A 494 12.00 13.12 -0.72
C LEU A 494 13.19 14.02 -0.37
N GLN A 495 14.33 13.84 -1.02
CA GLN A 495 15.50 14.71 -0.83
C GLN A 495 15.18 16.16 -1.18
N ALA A 496 14.53 16.39 -2.33
CA ALA A 496 14.10 17.74 -2.73
C ALA A 496 13.07 18.35 -1.78
N LYS A 497 12.09 17.57 -1.29
CA LYS A 497 11.10 18.03 -0.31
C LYS A 497 11.75 18.39 1.04
N LYS A 498 12.75 17.62 1.48
CA LYS A 498 13.52 17.93 2.69
C LYS A 498 14.31 19.22 2.52
N LEU A 499 15.00 19.37 1.38
CA LEU A 499 15.77 20.55 1.06
C LEU A 499 14.87 21.80 0.96
N HIS A 500 13.75 21.71 0.24
CA HIS A 500 12.77 22.81 0.13
C HIS A 500 12.24 23.25 1.50
N LYS A 501 11.98 22.30 2.42
CA LYS A 501 11.57 22.59 3.80
C LYS A 501 12.56 23.50 4.54
N SER A 502 13.86 23.35 4.30
CA SER A 502 14.90 24.13 4.97
C SER A 502 14.81 25.65 4.71
N TYR A 503 14.19 26.05 3.59
CA TYR A 503 14.05 27.45 3.19
C TYR A 503 12.59 27.84 2.89
N GLU A 504 11.63 27.14 3.49
CA GLU A 504 10.19 27.40 3.31
C GLU A 504 9.78 28.83 3.76
N LYS A 505 10.58 29.46 4.62
CA LYS A 505 10.39 30.84 5.14
C LYS A 505 11.13 31.93 4.36
N VAL A 506 11.88 31.58 3.31
CA VAL A 506 12.58 32.55 2.47
C VAL A 506 11.64 32.90 1.31
N ASP A 507 11.15 34.14 1.30
CA ASP A 507 10.18 34.61 0.29
C ASP A 507 10.86 35.13 -0.99
N ASP A 508 12.09 35.65 -0.88
CA ASP A 508 12.82 36.16 -2.02
C ASP A 508 13.40 35.03 -2.90
N VAL A 509 12.98 35.01 -4.17
CA VAL A 509 13.38 33.96 -5.13
C VAL A 509 14.87 34.02 -5.44
N ASN A 510 15.49 35.20 -5.51
CA ASN A 510 16.93 35.32 -5.75
C ASN A 510 17.72 34.68 -4.62
N GLN A 511 17.34 34.97 -3.37
CA GLN A 511 17.90 34.35 -2.19
C GLN A 511 17.71 32.83 -2.19
N ARG A 512 16.51 32.35 -2.56
CA ARG A 512 16.24 30.91 -2.70
C ARG A 512 17.13 30.27 -3.77
N LEU A 513 17.28 30.89 -4.94
CA LEU A 513 18.17 30.41 -6.00
C LEU A 513 19.62 30.29 -5.51
N LYS A 514 20.12 31.30 -4.78
CA LYS A 514 21.46 31.28 -4.17
C LYS A 514 21.62 30.12 -3.17
N LEU A 515 20.67 29.98 -2.25
CA LEU A 515 20.71 28.97 -1.19
C LEU A 515 20.59 27.55 -1.76
N PHE A 516 19.59 27.28 -2.60
CA PHE A 516 19.41 25.95 -3.18
C PHE A 516 20.54 25.56 -4.14
N SER A 517 21.08 26.51 -4.92
CA SER A 517 22.24 26.20 -5.75
C SER A 517 23.46 25.83 -4.92
N GLN A 518 23.67 26.48 -3.76
CA GLN A 518 24.76 26.20 -2.84
C GLN A 518 24.64 24.82 -2.17
N GLU A 519 23.45 24.46 -1.70
CA GLU A 519 23.19 23.17 -1.03
C GLU A 519 23.44 21.94 -1.91
N LEU A 520 23.46 22.15 -3.23
CA LEU A 520 23.73 21.12 -4.22
C LEU A 520 25.20 21.10 -4.69
N GLU A 521 26.08 21.93 -4.11
CA GLU A 521 27.53 21.83 -4.35
C GLU A 521 28.07 20.47 -3.90
N GLY A 522 29.03 19.93 -4.65
CA GLY A 522 29.59 18.60 -4.42
C GLY A 522 28.78 17.43 -4.98
N VAL A 523 27.52 17.65 -5.41
CA VAL A 523 26.72 16.59 -6.05
C VAL A 523 27.40 16.14 -7.36
N PRO A 524 27.57 14.83 -7.61
CA PRO A 524 28.27 14.32 -8.79
C PRO A 524 27.69 14.78 -10.14
N TYR A 525 28.56 14.87 -11.14
CA TYR A 525 28.18 15.14 -12.52
C TYR A 525 27.85 13.84 -13.26
N LEU A 526 26.70 13.81 -13.95
CA LEU A 526 26.38 12.77 -14.94
C LEU A 526 25.70 13.43 -16.15
N LEU A 527 26.13 13.07 -17.36
CA LEU A 527 25.56 13.64 -18.58
C LEU A 527 24.14 13.12 -18.83
N GLY A 528 23.19 14.04 -19.04
CA GLY A 528 21.81 13.76 -19.40
C GLY A 528 21.05 12.94 -18.35
N PRO A 529 21.00 13.33 -17.07
CA PRO A 529 20.32 12.57 -16.02
C PRO A 529 18.83 12.87 -15.95
N THR A 530 18.21 13.09 -17.11
CA THR A 530 16.79 13.39 -17.27
C THR A 530 16.22 12.55 -18.38
N GLY A 531 15.03 12.02 -18.16
CA GLY A 531 14.29 11.29 -19.17
C GLY A 531 12.79 11.50 -19.07
N GLU A 532 12.05 10.60 -19.68
CA GLU A 532 10.59 10.56 -19.71
C GLU A 532 10.04 9.48 -18.74
N GLY A 533 10.90 8.94 -17.87
CA GLY A 533 10.58 7.82 -16.97
C GLY A 533 10.93 6.46 -17.59
N MET A 534 11.04 5.42 -16.76
CA MET A 534 11.65 4.13 -17.14
C MET A 534 11.07 3.43 -18.37
N ASN A 535 9.81 3.66 -18.74
CA ASN A 535 9.21 2.99 -19.90
C ASN A 535 8.96 3.94 -21.07
N ALA A 536 9.59 5.11 -21.07
CA ALA A 536 9.62 5.91 -22.27
C ALA A 536 10.47 5.22 -23.34
N LYS A 537 9.87 4.99 -24.51
CA LYS A 537 10.53 4.32 -25.65
C LYS A 537 11.79 5.04 -26.14
N LEU A 538 11.86 6.36 -25.93
CA LEU A 538 12.97 7.19 -26.41
C LEU A 538 14.03 7.45 -25.33
N GLU A 539 13.63 7.84 -24.12
CA GLU A 539 14.57 8.14 -23.04
C GLU A 539 14.07 7.67 -21.66
N SER A 540 14.50 6.47 -21.27
CA SER A 540 14.08 5.77 -20.04
C SER A 540 14.66 6.30 -18.73
N LYS A 541 15.33 7.45 -18.75
CA LYS A 541 15.93 8.03 -17.55
C LYS A 541 14.86 8.64 -16.62
N PRO A 542 15.14 8.79 -15.31
CA PRO A 542 14.17 9.31 -14.35
C PRO A 542 13.65 10.71 -14.70
N LEU A 543 12.42 11.00 -14.27
CA LEU A 543 11.80 12.33 -14.42
C LEU A 543 12.38 13.37 -13.46
N MET A 544 13.02 12.90 -12.39
CA MET A 544 13.70 13.69 -11.37
C MET A 544 14.89 12.91 -10.82
N ASN A 545 16.01 13.59 -10.59
CA ASN A 545 17.20 12.98 -10.02
C ASN A 545 17.95 13.99 -9.14
N MET A 546 18.18 13.65 -7.87
CA MET A 546 18.95 14.48 -6.93
C MET A 546 20.32 13.88 -6.57
N ASP A 547 20.67 12.72 -7.14
CA ASP A 547 21.93 12.01 -6.90
C ASP A 547 23.05 12.50 -7.84
N TYR A 548 22.70 13.05 -9.01
CA TYR A 548 23.65 13.58 -9.97
C TYR A 548 23.00 14.59 -10.93
N PHE A 549 23.81 15.50 -11.48
CA PHE A 549 23.34 16.53 -12.42
C PHE A 549 24.27 16.71 -13.61
N ASP A 550 23.70 17.12 -14.75
CA ASP A 550 24.44 17.89 -15.75
C ASP A 550 24.17 19.39 -15.57
N CYS A 551 24.77 20.22 -16.42
CA CYS A 551 24.66 21.67 -16.29
C CYS A 551 23.22 22.21 -16.39
N VAL A 552 22.39 21.62 -17.26
CA VAL A 552 21.00 22.05 -17.45
C VAL A 552 20.13 21.52 -16.33
N THR A 553 20.19 20.23 -16.06
CA THR A 553 19.37 19.59 -15.02
C THR A 553 19.68 20.14 -13.63
N TYR A 554 20.92 20.52 -13.33
CA TYR A 554 21.27 21.23 -12.10
C TYR A 554 20.46 22.52 -11.96
N MET A 555 20.47 23.36 -13.00
CA MET A 555 19.77 24.64 -13.00
C MET A 555 18.25 24.46 -12.91
N GLU A 556 17.70 23.48 -13.63
CA GLU A 556 16.27 23.15 -13.58
C GLU A 556 15.82 22.70 -12.18
N HIS A 557 16.61 21.89 -11.47
CA HIS A 557 16.28 21.45 -10.11
C HIS A 557 16.37 22.59 -9.10
N VAL A 558 17.42 23.43 -9.19
CA VAL A 558 17.53 24.63 -8.35
C VAL A 558 16.34 25.55 -8.57
N MET A 559 15.96 25.78 -9.83
CA MET A 559 14.77 26.58 -10.15
C MET A 559 13.49 25.92 -9.62
N ALA A 560 13.30 24.62 -9.80
CA ALA A 560 12.12 23.93 -9.28
C ALA A 560 11.99 24.08 -7.75
N LEU A 561 13.11 24.02 -7.01
CA LEU A 561 13.14 24.25 -5.56
C LEU A 561 12.86 25.72 -5.19
N ALA A 562 13.46 26.65 -5.94
CA ALA A 562 13.32 28.08 -5.68
C ALA A 562 11.91 28.61 -5.99
N TYR A 563 11.29 28.15 -7.08
CA TYR A 563 10.00 28.67 -7.52
C TYR A 563 8.78 27.91 -7.01
N ALA A 564 8.94 26.66 -6.54
CA ALA A 564 7.80 25.91 -6.04
C ALA A 564 7.23 26.55 -4.77
N PRO A 565 5.94 26.92 -4.73
CA PRO A 565 5.32 27.53 -3.55
C PRO A 565 5.19 26.54 -2.39
N THR A 566 5.06 25.25 -2.69
CA THR A 566 4.94 24.20 -1.69
C THR A 566 5.84 23.02 -2.01
N ARG A 567 6.14 22.22 -1.00
CA ARG A 567 6.84 20.93 -1.16
C ARG A 567 6.10 19.96 -2.09
N ALA A 568 4.78 20.06 -2.19
CA ALA A 568 3.97 19.20 -3.05
C ALA A 568 4.15 19.55 -4.55
N SER A 569 4.37 20.83 -4.87
CA SER A 569 4.42 21.31 -6.26
C SER A 569 5.80 21.23 -6.92
N ILE A 570 6.86 20.84 -6.20
CA ILE A 570 8.25 20.79 -6.72
C ILE A 570 8.35 19.98 -8.02
N PHE A 571 7.74 18.79 -8.03
CA PHE A 571 7.80 17.89 -9.18
C PHE A 571 7.14 18.53 -10.41
N ASP A 572 5.93 19.07 -10.26
CA ASP A 572 5.19 19.70 -11.35
C ASP A 572 5.91 20.94 -11.90
N PHE A 573 6.51 21.76 -11.02
CA PHE A 573 7.35 22.87 -11.43
C PHE A 573 8.54 22.40 -12.28
N LEU A 574 9.23 21.35 -11.84
CA LEU A 574 10.32 20.76 -12.61
C LEU A 574 9.86 20.29 -13.99
N GLN A 575 8.68 19.66 -14.09
CA GLN A 575 8.16 19.21 -15.38
C GLN A 575 7.76 20.38 -16.28
N ASN A 576 7.19 21.47 -15.74
CA ASN A 576 6.86 22.68 -16.51
C ASN A 576 8.10 23.45 -17.01
N ILE A 577 9.20 23.40 -16.24
CA ILE A 577 10.48 23.93 -16.69
C ILE A 577 10.99 23.12 -17.89
N ARG A 578 10.95 21.78 -17.80
CA ARG A 578 11.50 20.85 -18.81
C ARG A 578 10.67 20.68 -20.07
N TYR A 579 9.36 20.67 -19.92
CA TYR A 579 8.42 20.25 -20.95
C TYR A 579 7.40 21.36 -21.24
N ALA A 580 7.11 21.59 -22.51
CA ALA A 580 6.07 22.51 -22.92
C ALA A 580 4.72 22.05 -22.32
N ASN A 581 4.06 22.97 -21.61
CA ASN A 581 2.81 22.72 -20.88
C ASN A 581 2.88 21.56 -19.86
N GLY A 582 4.08 21.20 -19.40
CA GLY A 582 4.29 20.06 -18.50
C GLY A 582 4.01 18.69 -19.12
N GLN A 583 3.86 18.61 -20.45
CA GLN A 583 3.60 17.35 -21.14
C GLN A 583 4.90 16.55 -21.28
N ILE A 584 5.02 15.48 -20.48
CA ILE A 584 6.20 14.62 -20.46
C ILE A 584 6.25 13.80 -21.76
N SER A 585 6.97 14.32 -22.76
CA SER A 585 7.46 13.53 -23.88
C SER A 585 8.65 14.20 -24.55
N PHE A 586 9.43 13.44 -25.32
CA PHE A 586 10.59 13.92 -26.05
C PHE A 586 10.19 15.02 -27.03
N SER A 587 9.01 14.92 -27.66
CA SER A 587 8.50 15.93 -28.59
C SER A 587 8.14 17.26 -27.91
N TYR A 588 7.76 17.22 -26.64
CA TYR A 588 7.42 18.40 -25.84
C TYR A 588 8.57 18.89 -24.96
N ARG A 589 9.67 18.14 -24.84
CA ARG A 589 10.86 18.55 -24.08
C ARG A 589 11.52 19.77 -24.73
N LYS A 590 11.96 20.71 -23.90
CA LYS A 590 12.70 21.91 -24.33
C LYS A 590 14.17 21.55 -24.58
N HIS A 591 14.51 21.16 -25.80
CA HIS A 591 15.85 20.64 -26.15
C HIS A 591 16.89 21.74 -26.39
N TYR A 592 16.55 22.79 -27.14
CA TYR A 592 17.50 23.85 -27.45
C TYR A 592 17.45 24.92 -26.37
N PHE A 593 18.58 25.16 -25.69
CA PHE A 593 18.60 26.00 -24.50
C PHE A 593 18.04 27.42 -24.72
N VAL A 594 18.46 28.12 -25.78
CA VAL A 594 17.95 29.49 -26.02
C VAL A 594 16.55 29.46 -26.66
N GLU A 595 16.38 28.65 -27.71
CA GLU A 595 15.16 28.60 -28.53
C GLU A 595 13.95 27.94 -27.84
N ASP A 596 14.19 26.92 -27.03
CA ASP A 596 13.14 26.20 -26.33
C ASP A 596 13.12 26.51 -24.84
N TRP A 597 14.28 26.47 -24.18
CA TRP A 597 14.33 26.56 -22.72
C TRP A 597 14.20 27.99 -22.21
N ILE A 598 14.93 28.97 -22.76
CA ILE A 598 14.79 30.38 -22.38
C ILE A 598 13.53 30.98 -23.01
N ALA A 599 13.40 30.93 -24.34
CA ALA A 599 12.33 31.66 -25.04
C ALA A 599 10.90 31.19 -24.70
N LYS A 600 10.75 29.97 -24.17
CA LYS A 600 9.44 29.39 -23.77
C LYS A 600 9.36 29.11 -22.28
N ASN A 601 10.16 29.78 -21.46
CA ASN A 601 10.07 29.71 -20.02
C ASN A 601 9.75 31.09 -19.45
N PRO A 602 8.55 31.29 -18.89
CA PRO A 602 8.17 32.60 -18.35
C PRO A 602 9.01 33.03 -17.14
N LEU A 603 9.72 32.09 -16.49
CA LEU A 603 10.56 32.36 -15.32
C LEU A 603 11.95 32.89 -15.68
N VAL A 604 12.27 33.03 -16.97
CA VAL A 604 13.60 33.39 -17.45
C VAL A 604 13.50 34.41 -18.56
N LYS A 605 14.38 35.42 -18.53
CA LYS A 605 14.45 36.44 -19.57
C LYS A 605 15.89 36.77 -19.92
N LEU A 606 16.20 36.92 -21.21
CA LEU A 606 17.54 37.34 -21.64
C LEU A 606 17.85 38.73 -21.09
N ARG A 607 19.04 38.89 -20.53
CA ARG A 607 19.55 40.17 -20.04
C ARG A 607 20.53 40.72 -21.06
N SER A 608 20.26 41.94 -21.54
CA SER A 608 21.14 42.63 -22.49
C SER A 608 22.11 43.55 -21.78
N PHE A 609 23.34 43.61 -22.30
CA PHE A 609 24.37 44.56 -21.87
C PHE A 609 24.72 45.54 -23.00
N PRO A 610 25.24 46.76 -22.70
CA PRO A 610 25.54 47.79 -23.70
C PRO A 610 26.49 47.32 -24.82
N ASN A 611 27.37 46.36 -24.54
CA ASN A 611 28.38 45.85 -25.47
C ASN A 611 28.05 44.43 -26.01
N ASP A 612 26.77 44.04 -25.98
CA ASP A 612 26.36 42.74 -26.54
C ASP A 612 26.55 42.70 -28.06
N THR A 613 27.04 41.54 -28.52
CA THR A 613 26.98 41.16 -29.94
C THR A 613 25.80 40.22 -30.17
N VAL A 614 25.15 40.34 -31.32
CA VAL A 614 24.05 39.45 -31.71
C VAL A 614 24.50 38.52 -32.82
N ILE A 615 24.27 37.22 -32.65
CA ILE A 615 24.36 36.24 -33.72
C ILE A 615 23.01 35.59 -34.00
N TYR A 616 22.84 35.10 -35.23
CA TYR A 616 21.70 34.30 -35.62
C TYR A 616 22.15 32.89 -35.96
N ARG A 617 21.45 31.88 -35.43
CA ARG A 617 21.69 30.47 -35.75
C ARG A 617 20.40 29.79 -36.17
N ILE A 618 20.50 28.90 -37.16
CA ILE A 618 19.37 28.06 -37.58
C ILE A 618 19.43 26.77 -36.77
N MET A 619 18.41 26.49 -35.95
CA MET A 619 18.36 25.25 -35.18
C MET A 619 17.77 24.14 -36.04
N ASP A 620 18.60 23.15 -36.39
CA ASP A 620 18.19 22.05 -37.27
C ASP A 620 17.33 21.00 -36.55
N LYS A 621 16.13 21.42 -36.16
CA LYS A 621 15.13 20.59 -35.48
C LYS A 621 14.66 19.43 -36.35
N LYS A 622 14.54 19.64 -37.67
CA LYS A 622 14.21 18.57 -38.61
C LYS A 622 15.17 17.40 -38.48
N LYS A 623 16.47 17.65 -38.57
CA LYS A 623 17.49 16.60 -38.42
C LYS A 623 17.53 16.03 -37.01
N PHE A 624 17.41 16.87 -35.98
CA PHE A 624 17.45 16.43 -34.58
C PHE A 624 16.32 15.46 -34.23
N PHE A 625 15.07 15.78 -34.59
CA PHE A 625 13.93 14.90 -34.34
C PHE A 625 13.95 13.65 -35.24
N ALA A 626 14.38 13.79 -36.50
CA ALA A 626 14.53 12.64 -37.41
C ALA A 626 15.51 11.59 -36.86
N ALA A 627 16.59 12.01 -36.19
CA ALA A 627 17.54 11.11 -35.54
C ALA A 627 16.93 10.29 -34.37
N LYS A 628 15.71 10.64 -33.94
CA LYS A 628 14.91 9.93 -32.93
C LYS A 628 13.64 9.32 -33.52
N ASN A 629 13.57 9.18 -34.84
CA ASN A 629 12.39 8.70 -35.58
C ASN A 629 11.13 9.54 -35.30
N LEU A 630 11.31 10.84 -35.04
CA LEU A 630 10.23 11.80 -34.83
C LEU A 630 10.15 12.80 -35.99
N LEU A 631 8.94 13.23 -36.32
CA LEU A 631 8.68 14.19 -37.37
C LEU A 631 8.65 15.62 -36.81
N TRP A 632 9.32 16.57 -37.50
CA TRP A 632 9.21 18.00 -37.22
C TRP A 632 8.62 18.74 -38.43
N ASN A 633 7.34 19.10 -38.33
CA ASN A 633 6.57 19.67 -39.44
C ASN A 633 6.65 21.19 -39.56
N LYS A 634 7.50 21.84 -38.76
CA LYS A 634 7.69 23.29 -38.80
C LYS A 634 9.01 23.65 -39.50
N PRO A 635 9.17 24.90 -39.96
CA PRO A 635 10.49 25.38 -40.38
C PRO A 635 11.52 25.26 -39.25
N ASN A 636 12.80 25.11 -39.61
CA ASN A 636 13.88 25.22 -38.64
C ASN A 636 13.93 26.67 -38.13
N PRO A 637 13.84 26.93 -36.82
CA PRO A 637 13.78 28.29 -36.32
C PRO A 637 15.13 28.99 -36.48
N LYS A 638 15.07 30.29 -36.79
CA LYS A 638 16.23 31.19 -36.81
C LYS A 638 16.27 31.92 -35.46
N THR A 639 17.13 31.46 -34.57
CA THR A 639 17.23 31.94 -33.18
C THR A 639 18.19 33.13 -33.11
N LYS A 640 17.71 34.25 -32.54
CA LYS A 640 18.51 35.43 -32.20
C LYS A 640 19.20 35.21 -30.85
N ILE A 641 20.51 35.40 -30.79
CA ILE A 641 21.30 35.11 -29.59
C ILE A 641 22.18 36.34 -29.27
N PRO A 642 21.73 37.24 -28.38
CA PRO A 642 22.59 38.28 -27.83
C PRO A 642 23.57 37.64 -26.85
N TYR A 643 24.84 38.05 -26.90
CA TYR A 643 25.86 37.60 -25.95
C TYR A 643 26.93 38.68 -25.76
N LEU A 644 27.49 38.71 -24.56
CA LEU A 644 28.61 39.56 -24.18
C LEU A 644 29.91 38.97 -24.78
N PRO A 645 30.58 39.66 -25.71
CA PRO A 645 31.80 39.15 -26.34
C PRO A 645 32.89 38.83 -25.33
N ARG A 646 33.74 37.84 -25.64
CA ARG A 646 34.81 37.36 -24.75
C ARG A 646 35.57 38.46 -24.01
N THR A 647 36.03 39.49 -24.73
CA THR A 647 36.82 40.58 -24.15
C THR A 647 36.04 41.34 -23.07
N GLU A 648 34.76 41.61 -23.33
CA GLU A 648 33.88 42.30 -22.39
C GLU A 648 33.44 41.35 -21.26
N ALA A 649 33.25 40.07 -21.55
CA ALA A 649 32.98 39.04 -20.56
C ALA A 649 34.13 38.87 -19.55
N LEU A 650 35.39 39.01 -19.98
CA LEU A 650 36.56 39.00 -19.09
C LEU A 650 36.57 40.22 -18.19
N LYS A 651 36.37 41.42 -18.75
CA LYS A 651 36.25 42.65 -17.96
C LYS A 651 35.15 42.54 -16.90
N PHE A 652 33.98 42.03 -17.30
CA PHE A 652 32.86 41.77 -16.39
C PHE A 652 33.26 40.77 -15.29
N ALA A 653 33.93 39.68 -15.65
CA ALA A 653 34.35 38.63 -14.71
C ALA A 653 35.43 39.06 -13.70
N GLU A 654 36.19 40.11 -14.02
CA GLU A 654 37.25 40.68 -13.17
C GLU A 654 36.77 41.91 -12.37
N SER A 655 35.64 42.49 -12.77
CA SER A 655 35.05 43.65 -12.10
C SER A 655 34.42 43.24 -10.77
N VAL A 656 34.68 44.04 -9.72
CA VAL A 656 34.02 43.86 -8.43
C VAL A 656 32.56 44.32 -8.53
N TRP A 657 31.62 43.47 -8.13
CA TRP A 657 30.20 43.80 -8.11
C TRP A 657 29.91 44.80 -7.00
N GLN A 658 29.25 45.92 -7.33
CA GLN A 658 28.94 47.00 -6.39
C GLN A 658 27.44 47.12 -6.08
N ASP A 659 26.59 46.59 -6.96
CA ASP A 659 25.15 46.61 -6.78
C ASP A 659 24.69 45.61 -5.72
N ASN A 660 23.39 45.60 -5.43
CA ASN A 660 22.77 44.63 -4.54
C ASN A 660 23.06 43.20 -4.99
N GLU A 661 23.00 42.28 -4.02
CA GLU A 661 23.16 40.86 -4.30
C GLU A 661 22.17 40.37 -5.36
N GLU A 662 22.68 39.64 -6.33
CA GLU A 662 21.90 39.17 -7.47
C GLU A 662 22.36 37.78 -7.91
N VAL A 663 21.42 36.93 -8.32
CA VAL A 663 21.70 35.67 -9.00
C VAL A 663 21.29 35.79 -10.47
N LEU A 664 22.26 35.67 -11.37
CA LEU A 664 22.01 35.59 -12.80
C LEU A 664 22.21 34.18 -13.32
N GLY A 665 21.56 33.87 -14.44
CA GLY A 665 21.89 32.71 -15.24
C GLY A 665 22.93 33.07 -16.30
N VAL A 666 23.84 32.13 -16.56
CA VAL A 666 24.86 32.28 -17.59
C VAL A 666 24.92 31.07 -18.51
N GLY A 667 25.02 31.35 -19.80
CA GLY A 667 25.25 30.39 -20.87
C GLY A 667 26.60 30.64 -21.54
N ILE A 668 27.40 29.60 -21.67
CA ILE A 668 28.70 29.62 -22.32
C ILE A 668 28.50 29.42 -23.81
N MET A 669 28.75 30.46 -24.61
CA MET A 669 28.49 30.42 -26.05
C MET A 669 29.27 29.30 -26.75
N SER A 670 28.60 28.57 -27.63
CA SER A 670 29.26 27.56 -28.47
C SER A 670 29.88 28.20 -29.71
N THR A 671 30.96 27.63 -30.23
CA THR A 671 31.42 27.90 -31.60
C THR A 671 30.71 27.06 -32.66
N ALA A 672 30.03 25.98 -32.25
CA ALA A 672 29.34 25.11 -33.18
C ALA A 672 28.11 25.82 -33.78
N PRO A 673 27.84 25.67 -35.09
CA PRO A 673 26.76 26.41 -35.76
C PRO A 673 25.36 26.00 -35.28
N ASN A 674 25.19 24.77 -34.79
CA ASN A 674 23.88 24.20 -34.43
C ASN A 674 23.63 24.10 -32.92
N ILE A 675 24.51 24.65 -32.09
CA ILE A 675 24.40 24.64 -30.62
C ILE A 675 24.49 26.08 -30.17
N CYS A 676 23.56 26.59 -29.36
CA CYS A 676 23.64 27.99 -28.90
C CYS A 676 24.70 28.14 -27.80
N VAL A 677 24.58 27.33 -26.75
CA VAL A 677 25.46 27.33 -25.58
C VAL A 677 25.92 25.90 -25.30
N ASN A 678 27.18 25.73 -24.88
CA ASN A 678 27.76 24.43 -24.56
C ASN A 678 27.64 24.06 -23.09
N HIS A 679 27.45 25.05 -22.22
CA HIS A 679 27.47 24.88 -20.78
C HIS A 679 26.69 26.01 -20.12
N VAL A 680 26.06 25.74 -18.97
CA VAL A 680 25.23 26.72 -18.27
C VAL A 680 25.44 26.64 -16.75
N GLY A 681 24.97 27.64 -16.02
CA GLY A 681 24.94 27.64 -14.57
C GLY A 681 24.50 28.99 -14.00
N PHE A 682 24.79 29.21 -12.72
CA PHE A 682 24.46 30.44 -12.01
C PHE A 682 25.69 31.32 -11.85
N LEU A 683 25.50 32.63 -12.01
CA LEU A 683 26.43 33.66 -11.55
C LEU A 683 25.91 34.23 -10.25
N ILE A 684 26.72 34.08 -9.20
CA ILE A 684 26.46 34.68 -7.90
C ILE A 684 27.22 36.00 -7.84
N LEU A 685 26.47 37.09 -7.74
CA LEU A 685 26.99 38.45 -7.71
C LEU A 685 26.75 39.01 -6.31
N GLU A 686 27.82 39.17 -5.53
CA GLU A 686 27.76 39.66 -4.16
C GLU A 686 28.50 41.00 -4.07
N PRO A 687 27.95 42.01 -3.35
CA PRO A 687 28.61 43.29 -3.16
C PRO A 687 30.05 43.11 -2.64
N GLY A 688 31.00 43.79 -3.26
CA GLY A 688 32.42 43.75 -2.89
C GLY A 688 33.18 42.50 -3.35
N LYS A 689 32.56 41.60 -4.12
CA LYS A 689 33.22 40.41 -4.67
C LYS A 689 33.18 40.38 -6.20
N VAL A 690 34.12 39.64 -6.79
CA VAL A 690 34.06 39.31 -8.23
C VAL A 690 32.98 38.24 -8.51
N PRO A 691 32.42 38.18 -9.73
CA PRO A 691 31.41 37.18 -10.09
C PRO A 691 31.87 35.74 -9.87
N HIS A 692 31.04 34.93 -9.21
CA HIS A 692 31.28 33.50 -9.00
C HIS A 692 30.39 32.65 -9.89
N PHE A 693 30.99 31.72 -10.63
CA PHE A 693 30.28 30.77 -11.47
C PHE A 693 30.07 29.45 -10.75
N ARG A 694 28.79 29.14 -10.49
CA ARG A 694 28.34 27.91 -9.84
C ARG A 694 27.64 27.01 -10.85
N HIS A 695 28.15 25.78 -11.03
CA HIS A 695 27.66 24.88 -12.08
C HIS A 695 28.02 23.42 -11.84
N ALA A 696 27.23 22.50 -12.43
CA ALA A 696 27.61 21.09 -12.56
C ALA A 696 28.75 20.94 -13.60
N SER A 697 29.93 20.50 -13.20
CA SER A 697 31.14 20.52 -14.03
C SER A 697 31.58 19.12 -14.43
N GLN A 698 31.54 18.81 -15.73
CA GLN A 698 32.04 17.53 -16.24
C GLN A 698 33.53 17.28 -15.90
N ALA A 699 34.42 18.28 -15.94
CA ALA A 699 35.84 18.03 -15.61
C ALA A 699 36.12 17.97 -14.12
N LYS A 700 35.27 18.57 -13.28
CA LYS A 700 35.41 18.41 -11.83
C LYS A 700 34.64 17.19 -11.32
N GLY A 701 33.79 16.58 -12.16
CA GLY A 701 32.97 15.43 -11.82
C GLY A 701 31.84 15.75 -10.82
N MET A 702 31.56 17.04 -10.55
CA MET A 702 30.58 17.47 -9.55
C MET A 702 30.14 18.92 -9.75
N VAL A 703 29.11 19.34 -9.01
CA VAL A 703 28.73 20.75 -8.84
C VAL A 703 29.81 21.50 -8.06
N VAL A 704 30.28 22.61 -8.61
CA VAL A 704 31.35 23.43 -8.04
C VAL A 704 31.07 24.91 -8.20
N THR A 705 31.66 25.71 -7.30
CA THR A 705 31.77 27.16 -7.44
C THR A 705 33.23 27.56 -7.68
N GLN A 706 33.46 28.48 -8.60
CA GLN A 706 34.76 29.10 -8.86
C GLN A 706 34.58 30.52 -9.41
N THR A 707 35.62 31.35 -9.40
CA THR A 707 35.51 32.69 -10.02
C THR A 707 35.24 32.58 -11.52
N LEU A 708 34.40 33.47 -12.05
CA LEU A 708 34.08 33.49 -13.47
C LEU A 708 35.35 33.70 -14.31
N SER A 709 36.26 34.58 -13.86
CA SER A 709 37.54 34.84 -14.53
C SER A 709 38.43 33.60 -14.64
N SER A 710 38.53 32.80 -13.57
CA SER A 710 39.28 31.54 -13.55
C SER A 710 38.71 30.52 -14.55
N TYR A 711 37.38 30.43 -14.64
CA TYR A 711 36.72 29.56 -15.62
C TYR A 711 36.97 30.04 -17.05
N ILE A 712 36.84 31.35 -17.30
CA ILE A 712 37.06 31.93 -18.63
C ILE A 712 38.52 31.72 -19.09
N ASN A 713 39.49 31.95 -18.21
CA ASN A 713 40.90 31.87 -18.59
C ASN A 713 41.38 30.44 -18.85
N LYS A 714 40.89 29.44 -18.11
CA LYS A 714 41.37 28.05 -18.27
C LYS A 714 40.70 27.27 -19.40
N ARG A 715 39.39 27.44 -19.57
CA ARG A 715 38.57 26.48 -20.33
C ARG A 715 37.84 27.10 -21.52
N PHE A 716 37.88 28.43 -21.61
CA PHE A 716 37.05 29.20 -22.51
C PHE A 716 37.79 29.66 -23.75
N LEU A 717 39.07 29.30 -23.97
CA LEU A 717 39.93 29.83 -25.05
C LEU A 717 39.27 29.88 -26.44
N LYS A 718 38.28 29.01 -26.70
CA LYS A 718 37.57 28.96 -27.98
C LYS A 718 36.14 29.54 -27.96
N SER A 719 35.55 29.87 -26.81
CA SER A 719 34.17 30.36 -26.75
C SER A 719 34.05 31.82 -27.22
N PRO A 720 32.98 32.18 -27.97
CA PRO A 720 32.72 33.56 -28.39
C PRO A 720 32.45 34.54 -27.26
N GLY A 721 31.90 34.10 -26.12
CA GLY A 721 31.46 34.98 -25.04
C GLY A 721 30.41 34.36 -24.11
N LEU A 722 29.65 35.20 -23.41
CA LEU A 722 28.65 34.81 -22.41
C LEU A 722 27.25 35.27 -22.81
N LEU A 723 26.27 34.38 -22.74
CA LEU A 723 24.85 34.72 -22.78
C LEU A 723 24.36 34.87 -21.34
N LEU A 724 23.73 36.00 -21.01
CA LEU A 724 23.25 36.28 -19.65
C LEU A 724 21.72 36.35 -19.63
N PHE A 725 21.12 35.88 -18.54
CA PHE A 725 19.68 35.92 -18.34
C PHE A 725 19.31 36.14 -16.87
N GLU A 726 18.20 36.81 -16.67
CA GLU A 726 17.59 37.08 -15.36
C GLU A 726 16.50 36.06 -15.05
N PHE A 727 16.31 35.81 -13.76
CA PHE A 727 15.26 34.95 -13.22
C PHE A 727 14.09 35.85 -12.80
N ALA A 728 12.95 35.71 -13.47
CA ALA A 728 11.80 36.60 -13.28
C ALA A 728 10.96 36.15 -12.08
N ASN A 729 10.57 37.10 -11.22
CA ASN A 729 9.54 36.85 -10.21
C ASN A 729 8.18 36.65 -10.92
N PRO A 730 7.48 35.54 -10.66
CA PRO A 730 6.22 35.20 -11.33
C PRO A 730 5.06 36.11 -10.92
#